data_AF-A0A644WVM3-F1
#
_entry.id   AF-A0A644WVM3-F1
#
_cell.length_a   1.000
_cell.length_b   1.000
_cell.length_c   1.000
_cell.angle_alpha   90.00
_cell.angle_beta   90.00
_cell.angle_gamma   90.00
#
_symmetry.space_group_name_H-M   'P 1'
#
loop_
_entity.id
_entity.type
_entity.pdbx_description
1 polymer ?
#
loop_
_entity_poly.entity_id
_entity_poly.type
_entity_poly.pdbx_seq_one_letter_code
_entity_poly.pdbx_strand_id
1 'polypeptide(L)'
;MNSNIFNFQLSTQKFMFMKKLTLLTLACSLTLLSFAAGGNITYVLNGGVTNDYGWKNKTDMLVSFSADYNTVSGKATNWGAATTAGQIQAATFNVMYEVFAHETVGPKWTWLKNYVIKVATDTKHASLTSLQSGNNTYWRGAIDGFFTNSQFAKGAWNECPDFTTAGLPESFIPTWEHAFAGPATYDGLTEIILPSPYKVGFTFDGWYDNESFSGNKVTSIAVGAEGDKTLYAKWIEYIPTCLEIKSMTNGTSTKAGGTITYVNGTTVYIQDASAGLLVEFTEAQTVVAGDKINILGTVTDLGTYKKITNATLSSKEAATVPAHQTIALTTLKGDPGTYMFEYINLEGLKIVSYGTGSVVLADDAENTITLIADLNQTSLPVNTKVNVKAIVTFDTELKIIAEASKVTASPVPRPDGQTYAALQEGKYTLTSKWLVSNVLDNLSANPIGTNGFVRGMTAKDGKMYFIDREHKQITVVDGETGNKLAPITLASNLFQHVGKDKDGNDSIYLAGTLQYNDIKQDNAGNILISNLTTSIAQPFQVWKIDLATGNGTLIVDEILKDNVDFANATVRFDAFGVTGDINSNAIIMAANASALEAYKWDITNGVAGPAEAILIDNSIDGTFLKGLTNPGTAPQIFPMDENYFYLDGNATLPTLIDMSGEIVDGFYNVPKEVEDWSVSISSKQGHNGLIEFEMGGEHFFLMAYMNTAGSPASSFRLFKWANANKEFKDIQSLWILPANGMGAASNAYRTAVPSVEVDEVNKVATIYLYTGENGYGVYEFKINEGSDVKNVNDNSIVKINVNEKTLNFDKQVANVTVYSIAGQLEVKAKNVNAVNVANKGIYLVKATTHEGETVVHKVIVK
;
A
#
# COMPACT_ATOMS: atom_id res chain seq x y z
N MET A 1 -12.27 -67.56 -41.57
CA MET A 1 -12.41 -66.61 -40.45
C MET A 1 -11.08 -65.89 -40.28
N ASN A 2 -11.14 -64.57 -40.42
CA ASN A 2 -10.23 -63.47 -40.07
C ASN A 2 -8.75 -63.68 -39.71
N SER A 3 -7.97 -62.70 -40.20
CA SER A 3 -6.74 -62.09 -39.67
C SER A 3 -5.44 -62.38 -40.42
N ASN A 4 -4.89 -61.30 -41.01
CA ASN A 4 -3.48 -60.97 -41.31
C ASN A 4 -2.62 -61.81 -42.31
N ILE A 5 -1.68 -61.07 -42.93
CA ILE A 5 -0.37 -61.45 -43.53
C ILE A 5 -0.26 -61.41 -45.10
N PHE A 6 0.60 -60.47 -45.54
CA PHE A 6 1.56 -60.41 -46.68
C PHE A 6 1.27 -61.06 -48.06
N ASN A 7 1.47 -60.31 -49.17
CA ASN A 7 2.65 -60.38 -50.07
C ASN A 7 2.48 -59.71 -51.49
N PHE A 8 3.58 -59.10 -51.97
CA PHE A 8 4.16 -59.03 -53.35
C PHE A 8 3.34 -58.66 -54.62
N GLN A 9 3.80 -57.70 -55.45
CA GLN A 9 4.76 -57.90 -56.57
C GLN A 9 5.00 -56.61 -57.41
N LEU A 10 6.17 -56.57 -58.07
CA LEU A 10 6.74 -55.55 -58.96
C LEU A 10 5.94 -55.31 -60.26
N SER A 11 6.01 -54.08 -60.83
CA SER A 11 6.70 -53.81 -62.12
C SER A 11 6.37 -52.41 -62.71
N THR A 12 7.34 -51.49 -62.79
CA THR A 12 7.27 -50.31 -63.70
C THR A 12 8.67 -49.75 -64.04
N GLN A 13 9.58 -50.61 -64.51
CA GLN A 13 10.73 -50.17 -65.33
C GLN A 13 10.26 -50.00 -66.79
N LYS A 14 9.73 -48.81 -67.16
CA LYS A 14 9.65 -48.38 -68.57
C LYS A 14 9.26 -46.91 -68.82
N PHE A 15 9.00 -46.12 -67.78
CA PHE A 15 8.70 -44.68 -67.92
C PHE A 15 9.87 -43.74 -67.56
N MET A 16 11.10 -44.27 -67.46
CA MET A 16 12.28 -43.53 -66.97
C MET A 16 13.12 -42.85 -68.07
N PHE A 17 12.77 -42.99 -69.35
CA PHE A 17 13.63 -42.53 -70.47
C PHE A 17 13.14 -41.29 -71.24
N MET A 18 11.91 -40.81 -71.00
CA MET A 18 11.37 -39.61 -71.68
C MET A 18 11.20 -38.38 -70.76
N LYS A 19 11.46 -38.49 -69.45
CA LYS A 19 11.52 -37.33 -68.53
C LYS A 19 12.94 -36.76 -68.32
N LYS A 20 13.98 -37.44 -68.84
CA LYS A 20 15.38 -37.01 -68.69
C LYS A 20 15.87 -36.02 -69.76
N LEU A 21 15.11 -35.80 -70.83
CA LEU A 21 15.48 -34.86 -71.90
C LEU A 21 14.80 -33.48 -71.79
N THR A 22 13.74 -33.36 -70.98
CA THR A 22 13.05 -32.10 -70.69
C THR A 22 13.49 -31.45 -69.37
N LEU A 23 14.19 -32.17 -68.49
CA LEU A 23 14.85 -31.58 -67.31
C LEU A 23 16.25 -31.04 -67.61
N LEU A 24 16.90 -31.47 -68.69
CA LEU A 24 18.25 -31.01 -69.04
C LEU A 24 18.25 -29.65 -69.76
N THR A 25 17.11 -29.22 -70.32
CA THR A 25 16.91 -27.89 -70.93
C THR A 25 16.25 -26.87 -70.00
N LEU A 26 15.64 -27.30 -68.89
CA LEU A 26 15.28 -26.42 -67.76
C LEU A 26 16.43 -26.22 -66.75
N ALA A 27 17.42 -27.11 -66.72
CA ALA A 27 18.64 -26.93 -65.91
C ALA A 27 19.71 -26.06 -66.61
N CYS A 28 19.57 -25.79 -67.91
CA CYS A 28 20.51 -24.99 -68.70
C CYS A 28 19.98 -23.60 -69.10
N SER A 29 18.86 -23.17 -68.52
CA SER A 29 18.29 -21.82 -68.67
C SER A 29 18.21 -21.04 -67.34
N LEU A 30 18.83 -21.55 -66.27
CA LEU A 30 19.12 -20.80 -65.04
C LEU A 30 20.63 -20.61 -64.79
N THR A 31 21.42 -20.69 -65.86
CA THR A 31 22.84 -20.29 -65.87
C THR A 31 23.01 -19.20 -66.91
N LEU A 32 22.55 -17.99 -66.57
CA LEU A 32 23.12 -16.71 -66.99
C LEU A 32 22.39 -15.58 -66.25
N LEU A 33 23.11 -15.01 -65.28
CA LEU A 33 22.96 -13.65 -64.72
C LEU A 33 21.86 -13.42 -63.66
N SER A 34 22.19 -13.69 -62.39
CA SER A 34 22.52 -12.57 -61.50
C SER A 34 23.80 -12.93 -60.76
N PHE A 35 24.76 -12.01 -60.78
CA PHE A 35 26.07 -12.16 -60.19
C PHE A 35 25.91 -12.48 -58.69
N ALA A 36 26.87 -13.21 -58.11
CA ALA A 36 27.20 -12.97 -56.70
C ALA A 36 27.59 -11.50 -56.63
N ALA A 37 26.64 -10.61 -56.37
CA ALA A 37 26.88 -9.18 -56.30
C ALA A 37 27.41 -8.82 -54.91
N GLY A 38 28.24 -9.71 -54.36
CA GLY A 38 29.11 -9.41 -53.25
C GLY A 38 29.94 -8.16 -53.52
N GLY A 39 30.28 -7.44 -52.46
CA GLY A 39 31.01 -6.18 -52.54
C GLY A 39 32.17 -6.13 -51.55
N ASN A 40 32.94 -5.06 -51.62
CA ASN A 40 33.93 -4.72 -50.62
C ASN A 40 33.26 -4.08 -49.41
N ILE A 41 33.80 -4.33 -48.22
CA ILE A 41 33.38 -3.69 -46.97
C ILE A 41 34.49 -2.75 -46.53
N THR A 42 34.18 -1.46 -46.47
CA THR A 42 35.06 -0.40 -45.98
C THR A 42 34.62 0.02 -44.59
N TYR A 43 35.49 -0.12 -43.60
CA TYR A 43 35.24 0.31 -42.23
C TYR A 43 35.93 1.65 -41.97
N VAL A 44 35.15 2.68 -41.67
CA VAL A 44 35.64 3.99 -41.22
C VAL A 44 35.58 4.02 -39.70
N LEU A 45 36.75 3.82 -39.07
CA LEU A 45 36.85 3.55 -37.63
C LEU A 45 36.67 4.78 -36.74
N ASN A 46 36.72 6.01 -37.28
CA ASN A 46 36.58 7.26 -36.51
C ASN A 46 37.47 7.32 -35.25
N GLY A 47 38.74 6.94 -35.42
CA GLY A 47 39.75 6.92 -34.36
C GLY A 47 39.77 5.65 -33.50
N GLY A 48 39.00 4.61 -33.84
CA GLY A 48 39.17 3.26 -33.31
C GLY A 48 40.29 2.48 -34.03
N VAL A 49 40.64 1.33 -33.50
CA VAL A 49 41.66 0.41 -34.01
C VAL A 49 41.06 -0.93 -34.44
N THR A 50 41.71 -1.57 -35.41
CA THR A 50 41.40 -2.92 -35.92
C THR A 50 42.40 -3.96 -35.42
N ASN A 51 42.25 -5.20 -35.87
CA ASN A 51 43.18 -6.29 -35.57
C ASN A 51 44.53 -6.15 -36.30
N ASP A 52 45.61 -5.90 -35.57
CA ASP A 52 46.96 -5.84 -36.14
C ASP A 52 47.55 -7.24 -36.47
N TYR A 53 46.93 -8.31 -35.97
CA TYR A 53 47.34 -9.71 -36.17
C TYR A 53 46.50 -10.48 -37.20
N GLY A 54 45.44 -9.86 -37.76
CA GLY A 54 44.58 -10.48 -38.78
C GLY A 54 43.70 -11.65 -38.29
N TRP A 55 43.64 -11.91 -36.99
CA TRP A 55 42.74 -12.91 -36.39
C TRP A 55 41.26 -12.56 -36.58
N LYS A 56 40.45 -13.56 -36.93
CA LYS A 56 39.00 -13.41 -37.11
C LYS A 56 38.20 -13.94 -35.92
N ASN A 57 38.82 -14.78 -35.10
CA ASN A 57 38.22 -15.42 -33.94
C ASN A 57 39.30 -15.99 -32.99
N LYS A 58 38.88 -16.55 -31.85
CA LYS A 58 39.77 -17.22 -30.88
C LYS A 58 40.53 -18.41 -31.47
N THR A 59 40.01 -19.06 -32.50
CA THR A 59 40.70 -20.19 -33.15
C THR A 59 41.95 -19.72 -33.87
N ASP A 60 41.88 -18.60 -34.58
CA ASP A 60 43.07 -18.00 -35.22
C ASP A 60 44.11 -17.57 -34.17
N MET A 61 43.65 -17.02 -33.04
CA MET A 61 44.50 -16.72 -31.89
C MET A 61 45.17 -17.99 -31.35
N LEU A 62 44.41 -19.09 -31.18
CA LEU A 62 44.94 -20.36 -30.68
C LEU A 62 45.98 -20.97 -31.63
N VAL A 63 45.76 -20.90 -32.94
CA VAL A 63 46.74 -21.33 -33.95
C VAL A 63 48.02 -20.51 -33.81
N SER A 64 47.89 -19.20 -33.65
CA SER A 64 49.03 -18.30 -33.45
C SER A 64 49.76 -18.59 -32.14
N PHE A 65 49.01 -18.83 -31.06
CA PHE A 65 49.56 -19.18 -29.74
C PHE A 65 50.28 -20.54 -29.78
N SER A 66 49.73 -21.52 -30.51
CA SER A 66 50.36 -22.85 -30.71
C SER A 66 51.71 -22.74 -31.42
N ALA A 67 51.83 -21.89 -32.43
CA ALA A 67 53.10 -21.65 -33.12
C ALA A 67 54.14 -20.98 -32.21
N ASP A 68 53.72 -19.99 -31.40
CA ASP A 68 54.61 -19.33 -30.44
C ASP A 68 55.01 -20.29 -29.31
N TYR A 69 54.09 -21.13 -28.83
CA TYR A 69 54.38 -22.20 -27.87
C TYR A 69 55.40 -23.21 -28.43
N ASN A 70 55.29 -23.59 -29.71
CA ASN A 70 56.27 -24.49 -30.37
C ASN A 70 57.67 -23.85 -30.40
N THR A 71 57.73 -22.54 -30.62
CA THR A 71 58.98 -21.76 -30.62
C THR A 71 59.65 -21.79 -29.25
N VAL A 72 58.89 -21.63 -28.17
CA VAL A 72 59.42 -21.62 -26.80
C VAL A 72 59.74 -23.02 -26.27
N SER A 73 58.89 -24.01 -26.59
CA SER A 73 58.99 -25.36 -26.02
C SER A 73 59.87 -26.33 -26.82
N GLY A 74 60.17 -26.02 -28.08
CA GLY A 74 60.81 -26.94 -29.01
C GLY A 74 59.96 -28.16 -29.39
N LYS A 75 58.66 -28.16 -29.06
CA LYS A 75 57.71 -29.25 -29.37
C LYS A 75 56.89 -28.92 -30.61
N ALA A 76 56.39 -29.95 -31.30
CA ALA A 76 55.46 -29.80 -32.41
C ALA A 76 54.01 -30.01 -31.90
N THR A 77 53.31 -28.92 -31.64
CA THR A 77 51.86 -28.90 -31.35
C THR A 77 51.09 -28.27 -32.51
N ASN A 78 49.81 -28.65 -32.67
CA ASN A 78 48.91 -28.14 -33.71
C ASN A 78 47.53 -27.79 -33.10
N TRP A 79 47.49 -26.84 -32.16
CA TRP A 79 46.22 -26.40 -31.58
C TRP A 79 45.49 -25.43 -32.53
N GLY A 80 44.16 -25.48 -32.55
CA GLY A 80 43.30 -24.78 -33.50
C GLY A 80 41.86 -25.27 -33.45
N ALA A 81 41.16 -25.29 -34.58
CA ALA A 81 39.71 -25.54 -34.62
C ALA A 81 39.27 -26.89 -34.04
N ALA A 82 40.11 -27.91 -34.12
CA ALA A 82 39.85 -29.25 -33.60
C ALA A 82 40.23 -29.43 -32.12
N THR A 83 40.72 -28.37 -31.46
CA THR A 83 41.16 -28.44 -30.06
C THR A 83 39.96 -28.49 -29.12
N THR A 84 39.88 -29.54 -28.30
CA THR A 84 38.82 -29.73 -27.31
C THR A 84 39.29 -29.38 -25.90
N ALA A 85 38.36 -29.05 -25.01
CA ALA A 85 38.61 -28.86 -23.58
C ALA A 85 39.48 -29.99 -22.99
N GLY A 86 40.46 -29.64 -22.16
CA GLY A 86 41.39 -30.58 -21.54
C GLY A 86 42.66 -30.87 -22.35
N GLN A 87 42.69 -30.58 -23.65
CA GLN A 87 43.82 -30.98 -24.50
C GLN A 87 45.11 -30.21 -24.21
N ILE A 88 45.03 -28.94 -23.81
CA ILE A 88 46.21 -28.10 -23.52
C ILE A 88 46.74 -28.36 -22.09
N GLN A 89 46.02 -29.14 -21.28
CA GLN A 89 46.37 -29.44 -19.90
C GLN A 89 47.33 -30.62 -19.71
N ALA A 90 47.75 -31.28 -20.78
CA ALA A 90 48.66 -32.42 -20.65
C ALA A 90 49.97 -32.00 -19.94
N ALA A 91 50.47 -32.84 -19.03
CA ALA A 91 51.74 -32.62 -18.28
C ALA A 91 52.94 -32.41 -19.20
N THR A 92 52.83 -32.86 -20.44
CA THR A 92 53.79 -32.64 -21.52
C THR A 92 53.89 -31.16 -21.94
N PHE A 93 52.96 -30.27 -21.59
CA PHE A 93 53.02 -28.84 -21.94
C PHE A 93 53.59 -27.97 -20.80
N ASN A 94 54.71 -28.41 -20.22
CA ASN A 94 55.26 -27.93 -18.95
C ASN A 94 55.97 -26.56 -18.98
N VAL A 95 55.92 -25.83 -20.10
CA VAL A 95 56.56 -24.51 -20.27
C VAL A 95 55.57 -23.44 -20.76
N MET A 96 54.31 -23.55 -20.33
CA MET A 96 53.22 -22.65 -20.72
C MET A 96 53.43 -21.20 -20.26
N TYR A 97 53.92 -20.98 -19.03
CA TYR A 97 54.14 -19.64 -18.50
C TYR A 97 55.30 -18.94 -19.21
N GLU A 98 56.29 -19.71 -19.64
CA GLU A 98 57.49 -19.26 -20.32
C GLU A 98 57.17 -18.61 -21.67
N VAL A 99 56.03 -18.93 -22.30
CA VAL A 99 55.54 -18.20 -23.49
C VAL A 99 55.40 -16.72 -23.20
N PHE A 100 54.87 -16.36 -22.03
CA PHE A 100 54.69 -14.96 -21.63
C PHE A 100 55.99 -14.30 -21.13
N ALA A 101 56.97 -15.09 -20.72
CA ALA A 101 58.27 -14.61 -20.26
C ALA A 101 59.32 -14.55 -21.38
N HIS A 102 59.04 -15.12 -22.55
CA HIS A 102 59.96 -15.17 -23.67
C HIS A 102 60.19 -13.78 -24.29
N GLU A 103 61.45 -13.41 -24.52
CA GLU A 103 61.84 -12.05 -24.93
C GLU A 103 61.17 -11.60 -26.24
N THR A 104 60.98 -12.53 -27.20
CA THR A 104 60.48 -12.18 -28.54
C THR A 104 58.98 -12.41 -28.74
N VAL A 105 58.40 -13.46 -28.13
CA VAL A 105 56.96 -13.80 -28.32
C VAL A 105 56.10 -13.39 -27.12
N GLY A 106 56.69 -13.22 -25.94
CA GLY A 106 55.98 -12.77 -24.74
C GLY A 106 55.27 -11.42 -24.89
N PRO A 107 55.89 -10.39 -25.51
CA PRO A 107 55.22 -9.09 -25.73
C PRO A 107 53.86 -9.21 -26.44
N LYS A 108 53.75 -10.09 -27.44
CA LYS A 108 52.52 -10.34 -28.19
C LYS A 108 51.36 -10.88 -27.33
N TRP A 109 51.68 -11.64 -26.28
CA TRP A 109 50.69 -12.30 -25.40
C TRP A 109 50.56 -11.66 -24.02
N THR A 110 51.17 -10.48 -23.82
CA THR A 110 51.10 -9.76 -22.54
C THR A 110 49.66 -9.45 -22.14
N TRP A 111 48.82 -9.10 -23.12
CA TRP A 111 47.40 -8.88 -22.88
C TRP A 111 46.69 -10.12 -22.31
N LEU A 112 46.95 -11.31 -22.87
CA LEU A 112 46.28 -12.55 -22.47
C LEU A 112 46.71 -12.93 -21.05
N LYS A 113 47.99 -12.73 -20.71
CA LYS A 113 48.49 -12.88 -19.34
C LYS A 113 47.75 -11.94 -18.37
N ASN A 114 47.70 -10.65 -18.67
CA ASN A 114 47.06 -9.66 -17.81
C ASN A 114 45.57 -9.95 -17.65
N TYR A 115 44.92 -10.37 -18.74
CA TYR A 115 43.51 -10.70 -18.78
C TYR A 115 43.18 -11.90 -17.88
N VAL A 116 43.95 -12.99 -17.98
CA VAL A 116 43.78 -14.18 -17.12
C VAL A 116 43.93 -13.82 -15.64
N ILE A 117 44.93 -13.00 -15.29
CA ILE A 117 45.13 -12.55 -13.90
C ILE A 117 43.99 -11.66 -13.43
N LYS A 118 43.48 -10.76 -14.28
CA LYS A 118 42.34 -9.89 -13.98
C LYS A 118 41.10 -10.73 -13.66
N VAL A 119 40.74 -11.68 -14.53
CA VAL A 119 39.56 -12.55 -14.30
C VAL A 119 39.69 -13.34 -13.00
N ALA A 120 40.88 -13.89 -12.71
CA ALA A 120 41.12 -14.58 -11.44
C ALA A 120 41.02 -13.64 -10.22
N THR A 121 41.42 -12.38 -10.35
CA THR A 121 41.34 -11.37 -9.29
C THR A 121 39.90 -10.95 -9.02
N ASP A 122 39.17 -10.55 -10.07
CA ASP A 122 37.79 -10.07 -9.99
C ASP A 122 36.85 -11.13 -9.39
N THR A 123 37.09 -12.39 -9.72
CA THR A 123 36.30 -13.52 -9.23
C THR A 123 36.81 -14.11 -7.90
N LYS A 124 37.89 -13.56 -7.33
CA LYS A 124 38.59 -14.10 -6.15
C LYS A 124 38.89 -15.60 -6.30
N HIS A 125 39.33 -15.99 -7.49
CA HIS A 125 39.49 -17.39 -7.86
C HIS A 125 40.66 -18.05 -7.12
N ALA A 126 40.51 -19.33 -6.76
CA ALA A 126 41.49 -20.07 -5.96
C ALA A 126 42.87 -20.19 -6.65
N SER A 127 42.91 -20.15 -7.98
CA SER A 127 44.16 -20.24 -8.75
C SER A 127 44.97 -18.94 -8.81
N LEU A 128 44.47 -17.80 -8.29
CA LEU A 128 45.11 -16.49 -8.43
C LEU A 128 46.59 -16.49 -7.99
N THR A 129 46.88 -16.97 -6.78
CA THR A 129 48.24 -17.01 -6.24
C THR A 129 49.19 -17.84 -7.11
N SER A 130 48.70 -18.99 -7.61
CA SER A 130 49.48 -19.87 -8.48
C SER A 130 49.73 -19.27 -9.86
N LEU A 131 48.75 -18.55 -10.41
CA LEU A 131 48.91 -17.84 -11.68
C LEU A 131 49.91 -16.69 -11.55
N GLN A 132 49.83 -15.90 -10.46
CA GLN A 132 50.76 -14.82 -10.15
C GLN A 132 52.19 -15.31 -9.93
N SER A 133 52.37 -16.51 -9.36
CA SER A 133 53.69 -17.12 -9.18
C SER A 133 54.26 -17.75 -10.46
N GLY A 134 53.56 -17.67 -11.60
CA GLY A 134 54.00 -18.27 -12.85
C GLY A 134 53.89 -19.80 -12.90
N ASN A 135 53.00 -20.42 -12.12
CA ASN A 135 52.90 -21.87 -12.06
C ASN A 135 52.36 -22.46 -13.38
N ASN A 136 53.21 -23.18 -14.10
CA ASN A 136 52.93 -23.82 -15.38
C ASN A 136 51.69 -24.71 -15.42
N THR A 137 51.32 -25.33 -14.30
CA THR A 137 50.12 -26.16 -14.21
C THR A 137 48.85 -25.33 -14.34
N TYR A 138 48.77 -24.23 -13.60
CA TYR A 138 47.59 -23.36 -13.61
C TYR A 138 47.52 -22.53 -14.89
N TRP A 139 48.66 -22.16 -15.47
CA TRP A 139 48.71 -21.51 -16.77
C TRP A 139 48.19 -22.41 -17.90
N ARG A 140 48.51 -23.71 -17.90
CA ARG A 140 47.90 -24.65 -18.85
C ARG A 140 46.38 -24.71 -18.71
N GLY A 141 45.87 -24.79 -17.48
CA GLY A 141 44.43 -24.77 -17.21
C GLY A 141 43.76 -23.48 -17.67
N ALA A 142 44.36 -22.32 -17.40
CA ALA A 142 43.82 -21.02 -17.79
C ALA A 142 43.81 -20.81 -19.32
N ILE A 143 44.85 -21.26 -20.03
CA ILE A 143 44.93 -21.12 -21.49
C ILE A 143 43.97 -22.09 -22.18
N ASP A 144 43.87 -23.32 -21.69
CA ASP A 144 42.84 -24.26 -22.12
C ASP A 144 41.44 -23.69 -21.91
N GLY A 145 41.15 -23.20 -20.70
CA GLY A 145 39.88 -22.57 -20.33
C GLY A 145 39.54 -21.37 -21.20
N PHE A 146 40.50 -20.47 -21.46
CA PHE A 146 40.27 -19.30 -22.30
C PHE A 146 39.96 -19.66 -23.75
N PHE A 147 40.72 -20.55 -24.39
CA PHE A 147 40.54 -20.85 -25.81
C PHE A 147 39.41 -21.84 -26.09
N THR A 148 39.11 -22.74 -25.14
CA THR A 148 38.07 -23.77 -25.32
C THR A 148 36.78 -23.46 -24.57
N ASN A 149 36.71 -22.34 -23.84
CA ASN A 149 35.61 -21.93 -22.96
C ASN A 149 35.21 -23.02 -21.95
N SER A 150 36.20 -23.79 -21.47
CA SER A 150 35.98 -24.87 -20.52
C SER A 150 36.16 -24.38 -19.08
N GLN A 151 35.39 -24.97 -18.18
CA GLN A 151 35.57 -24.82 -16.73
C GLN A 151 36.03 -26.16 -16.16
N PHE A 152 37.07 -26.14 -15.34
CA PHE A 152 37.54 -27.32 -14.61
C PHE A 152 36.99 -27.31 -13.19
N ALA A 153 36.67 -28.48 -12.66
CA ALA A 153 36.00 -28.63 -11.37
C ALA A 153 36.76 -27.92 -10.24
N LYS A 154 36.01 -27.24 -9.38
CA LYS A 154 36.52 -26.54 -8.19
C LYS A 154 37.37 -27.47 -7.32
N GLY A 155 38.60 -27.07 -7.02
CA GLY A 155 39.57 -27.88 -6.26
C GLY A 155 40.43 -28.85 -7.08
N ALA A 156 40.34 -28.84 -8.41
CA ALA A 156 41.27 -29.59 -9.25
C ALA A 156 42.70 -29.02 -9.18
N TRP A 157 43.71 -29.87 -9.38
CA TRP A 157 45.14 -29.51 -9.34
C TRP A 157 45.54 -28.46 -10.41
N ASN A 158 44.65 -28.15 -11.35
CA ASN A 158 44.81 -27.22 -12.46
C ASN A 158 43.54 -26.38 -12.74
N GLU A 159 42.77 -26.08 -11.68
CA GLU A 159 41.55 -25.28 -11.74
C GLU A 159 41.75 -23.95 -12.50
N CYS A 160 40.87 -23.65 -13.46
CA CYS A 160 40.92 -22.44 -14.29
C CYS A 160 39.85 -21.43 -13.88
N PRO A 161 40.08 -20.11 -14.04
CA PRO A 161 39.02 -19.12 -13.95
C PRO A 161 37.91 -19.40 -15.00
N ASP A 162 36.70 -18.91 -14.74
CA ASP A 162 35.57 -19.04 -15.66
C ASP A 162 35.67 -18.04 -16.83
N PHE A 163 35.87 -18.57 -18.04
CA PHE A 163 35.90 -17.79 -19.29
C PHE A 163 34.67 -18.01 -20.18
N THR A 164 33.60 -18.61 -19.69
CA THR A 164 32.38 -18.82 -20.51
C THR A 164 31.73 -17.49 -20.91
N THR A 165 31.55 -16.58 -19.96
CA THR A 165 31.12 -15.19 -20.22
C THR A 165 32.32 -14.26 -20.36
N ALA A 166 33.32 -14.36 -19.48
CA ALA A 166 34.49 -13.48 -19.50
C ALA A 166 35.36 -13.73 -20.75
N GLY A 167 35.40 -14.94 -21.29
CA GLY A 167 36.14 -15.21 -22.52
C GLY A 167 35.48 -14.64 -23.77
N LEU A 168 34.28 -14.07 -23.74
CA LEU A 168 33.67 -13.51 -24.94
C LEU A 168 34.50 -12.32 -25.47
N PRO A 169 34.52 -12.09 -26.80
CA PRO A 169 35.29 -10.99 -27.41
C PRO A 169 35.19 -9.66 -26.65
N GLU A 170 33.96 -9.28 -26.31
CA GLU A 170 33.62 -8.02 -25.63
C GLU A 170 34.33 -7.85 -24.28
N SER A 171 34.64 -8.96 -23.60
CA SER A 171 35.19 -8.96 -22.25
C SER A 171 36.71 -8.86 -22.20
N PHE A 172 37.45 -9.40 -23.19
CA PHE A 172 38.91 -9.35 -23.21
C PHE A 172 39.50 -8.31 -24.17
N ILE A 173 38.73 -7.83 -25.15
CA ILE A 173 39.13 -6.74 -26.06
C ILE A 173 39.71 -5.52 -25.33
N PRO A 174 39.16 -5.05 -24.19
CA PRO A 174 39.74 -3.92 -23.46
C PRO A 174 41.16 -4.16 -22.94
N THR A 175 41.53 -5.41 -22.65
CA THR A 175 42.90 -5.77 -22.22
C THR A 175 43.80 -6.08 -23.41
N TRP A 176 43.24 -6.64 -24.49
CA TRP A 176 43.93 -6.88 -25.75
C TRP A 176 44.26 -5.58 -26.49
N GLU A 177 43.45 -4.54 -26.30
CA GLU A 177 43.57 -3.23 -26.95
C GLU A 177 43.40 -3.25 -28.48
N HIS A 178 42.88 -4.37 -29.03
CA HIS A 178 42.54 -4.53 -30.44
C HIS A 178 41.16 -5.18 -30.60
N ALA A 179 40.61 -5.13 -31.81
CA ALA A 179 39.37 -5.81 -32.19
C ALA A 179 39.63 -7.00 -33.12
N PHE A 180 38.62 -7.84 -33.38
CA PHE A 180 38.71 -8.87 -34.43
C PHE A 180 38.58 -8.27 -35.83
N ALA A 181 39.26 -8.88 -36.81
CA ALA A 181 39.20 -8.43 -38.20
C ALA A 181 37.85 -8.82 -38.83
N GLY A 182 37.13 -7.82 -39.34
CA GLY A 182 35.93 -8.06 -40.15
C GLY A 182 36.27 -8.54 -41.55
N PRO A 183 35.34 -9.20 -42.26
CA PRO A 183 35.56 -9.52 -43.65
C PRO A 183 35.73 -8.23 -44.46
N ALA A 184 36.72 -8.23 -45.35
CA ALA A 184 36.96 -7.13 -46.29
C ALA A 184 36.07 -7.22 -47.53
N THR A 185 35.49 -8.40 -47.79
CA THR A 185 34.58 -8.68 -48.89
C THR A 185 33.49 -9.64 -48.43
N TYR A 186 32.35 -9.63 -49.12
CA TYR A 186 31.28 -10.61 -48.93
C TYR A 186 30.78 -11.08 -50.30
N ASP A 187 30.18 -12.27 -50.39
CA ASP A 187 29.73 -12.88 -51.65
C ASP A 187 28.21 -12.83 -51.86
N GLY A 188 27.47 -12.33 -50.85
CA GLY A 188 26.02 -12.27 -50.83
C GLY A 188 25.32 -13.61 -50.58
N LEU A 189 26.07 -14.70 -50.39
CA LEU A 189 25.52 -16.06 -50.19
C LEU A 189 25.26 -16.38 -48.71
N THR A 190 25.95 -15.67 -47.82
CA THR A 190 25.84 -15.85 -46.37
C THR A 190 25.69 -14.50 -45.67
N GLU A 191 25.02 -14.51 -44.52
CA GLU A 191 24.96 -13.33 -43.67
C GLU A 191 26.34 -13.06 -43.05
N ILE A 192 26.76 -11.80 -43.10
CA ILE A 192 27.99 -11.34 -42.46
C ILE A 192 27.66 -10.60 -41.17
N ILE A 193 28.14 -11.14 -40.05
CA ILE A 193 28.10 -10.44 -38.76
C ILE A 193 29.28 -9.47 -38.69
N LEU A 194 28.99 -8.22 -38.37
CA LEU A 194 30.01 -7.18 -38.29
C LEU A 194 30.71 -7.21 -36.93
N PRO A 195 32.04 -7.19 -36.88
CA PRO A 195 32.76 -7.14 -35.60
C PRO A 195 32.59 -5.78 -34.94
N SER A 196 32.74 -5.75 -33.61
CA SER A 196 32.85 -4.49 -32.87
C SER A 196 34.32 -4.02 -32.88
N PRO A 197 34.62 -2.81 -33.38
CA PRO A 197 35.95 -2.22 -33.28
C PRO A 197 36.26 -1.83 -31.82
N TYR A 198 37.50 -1.43 -31.54
CA TYR A 198 37.92 -0.95 -30.22
C TYR A 198 38.44 0.49 -30.28
N LYS A 199 38.13 1.30 -29.27
CA LYS A 199 38.70 2.63 -29.09
C LYS A 199 38.88 2.90 -27.60
N VAL A 200 40.12 3.10 -27.18
CA VAL A 200 40.46 3.37 -25.76
C VAL A 200 39.65 4.57 -25.26
N GLY A 201 38.97 4.40 -24.12
CA GLY A 201 38.19 5.47 -23.48
C GLY A 201 36.82 5.75 -24.10
N PHE A 202 36.36 4.93 -25.05
CA PHE A 202 35.05 5.05 -25.68
C PHE A 202 34.33 3.69 -25.75
N THR A 203 33.00 3.71 -25.67
CA THR A 203 32.13 2.58 -25.95
C THR A 203 31.68 2.63 -27.41
N PHE A 204 31.73 1.49 -28.11
CA PHE A 204 31.24 1.37 -29.47
C PHE A 204 29.71 1.41 -29.48
N ASP A 205 29.11 2.47 -30.05
CA ASP A 205 27.66 2.61 -30.12
C ASP A 205 27.08 1.79 -31.29
N GLY A 206 27.83 1.62 -32.38
CA GLY A 206 27.43 0.79 -33.51
C GLY A 206 28.01 1.24 -34.85
N TRP A 207 27.77 0.44 -35.89
CA TRP A 207 28.04 0.81 -37.28
C TRP A 207 26.86 1.57 -37.87
N TYR A 208 27.15 2.57 -38.68
CA TYR A 208 26.17 3.33 -39.46
C TYR A 208 26.60 3.37 -40.92
N ASP A 209 25.67 3.50 -41.85
CA ASP A 209 25.95 3.60 -43.29
C ASP A 209 26.29 5.04 -43.74
N ASN A 210 26.32 6.00 -42.81
CA ASN A 210 26.58 7.41 -43.07
C ASN A 210 27.43 8.08 -41.97
N GLU A 211 28.20 9.11 -42.35
CA GLU A 211 29.06 9.88 -41.45
C GLU A 211 28.30 10.66 -40.36
N SER A 212 27.04 11.03 -40.62
CA SER A 212 26.20 11.74 -39.65
C SER A 212 25.61 10.84 -38.56
N PHE A 213 25.86 9.52 -38.62
CA PHE A 213 25.31 8.51 -37.71
C PHE A 213 23.78 8.57 -37.53
N SER A 214 23.08 8.94 -38.59
CA SER A 214 21.62 8.99 -38.63
C SER A 214 21.04 7.61 -39.00
N GLY A 215 19.79 7.34 -38.61
CA GLY A 215 19.12 6.07 -38.93
C GLY A 215 19.41 4.93 -37.95
N ASN A 216 19.15 3.70 -38.40
CA ASN A 216 19.32 2.48 -37.60
C ASN A 216 20.77 1.99 -37.64
N LYS A 217 21.21 1.36 -36.54
CA LYS A 217 22.51 0.69 -36.45
C LYS A 217 22.55 -0.49 -37.43
N VAL A 218 23.67 -0.65 -38.13
CA VAL A 218 23.95 -1.80 -39.01
C VAL A 218 24.62 -2.89 -38.18
N THR A 219 23.94 -4.01 -37.95
CA THR A 219 24.48 -5.13 -37.16
C THR A 219 25.00 -6.29 -38.01
N SER A 220 24.49 -6.44 -39.23
CA SER A 220 24.90 -7.46 -40.19
C SER A 220 24.68 -7.01 -41.64
N ILE A 221 25.31 -7.72 -42.58
CA ILE A 221 25.01 -7.64 -44.01
C ILE A 221 24.24 -8.91 -44.38
N ALA A 222 22.98 -8.75 -44.79
CA ALA A 222 22.05 -9.85 -45.02
C ALA A 222 22.39 -10.70 -46.27
N VAL A 223 21.89 -11.94 -46.30
CA VAL A 223 21.91 -12.79 -47.51
C VAL A 223 21.22 -12.06 -48.66
N GLY A 224 21.82 -12.11 -49.85
CA GLY A 224 21.33 -11.42 -51.04
C GLY A 224 21.65 -9.91 -51.07
N ALA A 225 22.40 -9.38 -50.11
CA ALA A 225 22.88 -8.00 -50.19
C ALA A 225 23.83 -7.82 -51.38
N GLU A 226 23.77 -6.66 -52.02
CA GLU A 226 24.57 -6.34 -53.19
C GLU A 226 25.36 -5.02 -53.05
N GLY A 227 26.54 -4.95 -53.67
CA GLY A 227 27.36 -3.74 -53.82
C GLY A 227 28.29 -3.40 -52.65
N ASP A 228 29.24 -2.48 -52.87
CA ASP A 228 30.19 -2.04 -51.84
C ASP A 228 29.48 -1.39 -50.64
N LYS A 229 29.96 -1.68 -49.43
CA LYS A 229 29.45 -1.13 -48.17
C LYS A 229 30.51 -0.26 -47.52
N THR A 230 30.13 0.94 -47.08
CA THR A 230 30.96 1.77 -46.19
C THR A 230 30.25 1.90 -44.86
N LEU A 231 30.94 1.58 -43.77
CA LEU A 231 30.39 1.54 -42.41
C LEU A 231 31.20 2.44 -41.50
N TYR A 232 30.53 3.36 -40.81
CA TYR A 232 31.12 4.36 -39.92
C TYR A 232 30.91 3.97 -38.47
N ALA A 233 32.00 3.86 -37.71
CA ALA A 233 31.94 3.55 -36.29
C ALA A 233 31.52 4.78 -35.49
N LYS A 234 30.44 4.67 -34.71
CA LYS A 234 30.06 5.69 -33.73
C LYS A 234 30.60 5.33 -32.35
N TRP A 235 31.13 6.33 -31.67
CA TRP A 235 31.76 6.18 -30.35
C TRP A 235 31.08 7.09 -29.33
N ILE A 236 30.81 6.56 -28.15
CA ILE A 236 30.35 7.32 -26.99
C ILE A 236 31.50 7.35 -25.98
N GLU A 237 31.81 8.51 -25.43
CA GLU A 237 32.85 8.63 -24.41
C GLU A 237 32.50 7.78 -23.18
N TYR A 238 33.44 6.96 -22.72
CA TYR A 238 33.22 6.12 -21.55
C TYR A 238 33.34 6.96 -20.28
N ILE A 239 32.27 6.95 -19.49
CA ILE A 239 32.19 7.59 -18.17
C ILE A 239 31.86 6.47 -17.17
N PRO A 240 32.76 6.17 -16.23
CA PRO A 240 32.49 5.19 -15.18
C PRO A 240 31.20 5.51 -14.43
N THR A 241 30.43 4.47 -14.14
CA THR A 241 29.27 4.53 -13.26
C THR A 241 29.68 4.88 -11.84
N CYS A 242 28.76 5.46 -11.07
CA CYS A 242 28.98 5.79 -9.66
C CYS A 242 29.41 4.55 -8.85
N LEU A 243 28.86 3.37 -9.17
CA LEU A 243 29.25 2.10 -8.53
C LEU A 243 30.68 1.67 -8.88
N GLU A 244 31.10 1.83 -10.14
CA GLU A 244 32.50 1.57 -10.53
C GLU A 244 33.45 2.49 -9.77
N ILE A 245 33.13 3.79 -9.67
CA ILE A 245 33.92 4.75 -8.87
C ILE A 245 34.05 4.31 -7.42
N LYS A 246 32.98 3.80 -6.79
CA LYS A 246 33.00 3.29 -5.41
C LYS A 246 33.99 2.13 -5.20
N SER A 247 34.38 1.44 -6.29
CA SER A 247 35.34 0.33 -6.26
C SER A 247 36.76 0.73 -6.68
N MET A 248 36.99 1.99 -7.09
CA MET A 248 38.29 2.45 -7.55
C MET A 248 39.28 2.70 -6.41
N THR A 249 40.57 2.59 -6.74
CA THR A 249 41.66 2.89 -5.80
C THR A 249 41.70 4.38 -5.48
N ASN A 250 41.96 4.71 -4.21
CA ASN A 250 42.22 6.07 -3.75
C ASN A 250 43.33 6.74 -4.57
N GLY A 251 43.17 8.01 -4.93
CA GLY A 251 44.11 8.79 -5.73
C GLY A 251 43.97 8.62 -7.26
N THR A 252 43.03 7.78 -7.72
CA THR A 252 42.81 7.58 -9.17
C THR A 252 42.19 8.83 -9.80
N SER A 253 42.83 9.39 -10.83
CA SER A 253 42.21 10.42 -11.67
C SER A 253 41.21 9.76 -12.63
N THR A 254 39.97 10.22 -12.63
CA THR A 254 38.88 9.59 -13.37
C THR A 254 37.80 10.58 -13.78
N LYS A 255 36.96 10.16 -14.73
CA LYS A 255 35.71 10.84 -15.07
C LYS A 255 34.59 10.28 -14.20
N ALA A 256 33.58 11.09 -13.93
CA ALA A 256 32.34 10.63 -13.32
C ALA A 256 31.18 11.44 -13.89
N GLY A 257 29.97 10.90 -13.81
CA GLY A 257 28.77 11.60 -14.25
C GLY A 257 27.51 11.04 -13.62
N GLY A 258 26.49 11.88 -13.56
CA GLY A 258 25.22 11.55 -12.93
C GLY A 258 24.31 12.76 -12.87
N THR A 259 23.08 12.54 -12.43
CA THR A 259 22.13 13.64 -12.21
C THR A 259 22.26 14.15 -10.80
N ILE A 260 22.33 15.46 -10.64
CA ILE A 260 22.43 16.12 -9.35
C ILE A 260 21.13 15.92 -8.57
N THR A 261 21.27 15.42 -7.34
CA THR A 261 20.18 15.22 -6.39
C THR A 261 20.17 16.31 -5.31
N TYR A 262 21.33 16.87 -4.96
CA TYR A 262 21.47 17.95 -3.98
C TYR A 262 22.74 18.77 -4.20
N VAL A 263 22.67 20.08 -3.91
CA VAL A 263 23.79 21.04 -4.04
C VAL A 263 23.95 21.80 -2.72
N ASN A 264 25.19 21.89 -2.23
CA ASN A 264 25.55 22.71 -1.08
C ASN A 264 26.93 23.37 -1.30
N GLY A 265 26.92 24.59 -1.82
CA GLY A 265 28.14 25.35 -2.09
C GLY A 265 29.07 24.64 -3.07
N THR A 266 30.25 24.22 -2.60
CA THR A 266 31.27 23.50 -3.36
C THR A 266 31.00 21.99 -3.47
N THR A 267 29.98 21.49 -2.78
CA THR A 267 29.68 20.07 -2.67
C THR A 267 28.40 19.75 -3.43
N VAL A 268 28.44 18.68 -4.22
CA VAL A 268 27.33 18.21 -5.05
C VAL A 268 27.16 16.72 -4.85
N TYR A 269 25.90 16.27 -4.74
CA TYR A 269 25.55 14.86 -4.75
C TYR A 269 24.96 14.54 -6.11
N ILE A 270 25.53 13.53 -6.77
CA ILE A 270 25.03 13.01 -8.04
C ILE A 270 24.57 11.58 -7.86
N GLN A 271 23.68 11.13 -8.73
CA GLN A 271 23.23 9.75 -8.78
C GLN A 271 23.01 9.32 -10.23
N ASP A 272 23.44 8.11 -10.53
CA ASP A 272 23.07 7.39 -11.74
C ASP A 272 22.21 6.16 -11.40
N ALA A 273 21.97 5.27 -12.37
CA ALA A 273 21.17 4.07 -12.15
C ALA A 273 21.84 3.03 -11.23
N SER A 274 23.13 3.19 -10.92
CA SER A 274 23.94 2.22 -10.19
C SER A 274 24.17 2.60 -8.71
N ALA A 275 24.34 3.89 -8.42
CA ALA A 275 24.63 4.40 -7.07
C ALA A 275 24.60 5.94 -7.00
N GLY A 276 24.56 6.48 -5.77
CA GLY A 276 24.88 7.87 -5.48
C GLY A 276 26.38 8.12 -5.23
N LEU A 277 26.86 9.33 -5.49
CA LEU A 277 28.26 9.74 -5.32
C LEU A 277 28.37 11.19 -4.82
N LEU A 278 29.27 11.41 -3.86
CA LEU A 278 29.65 12.73 -3.38
C LEU A 278 30.76 13.32 -4.24
N VAL A 279 30.58 14.58 -4.67
CA VAL A 279 31.51 15.34 -5.50
C VAL A 279 31.86 16.66 -4.82
N GLU A 280 33.15 16.96 -4.72
CA GLU A 280 33.68 18.20 -4.14
C GLU A 280 34.49 18.97 -5.20
N PHE A 281 34.04 20.19 -5.48
CA PHE A 281 34.72 21.16 -6.32
C PHE A 281 35.59 22.09 -5.47
N THR A 282 36.61 22.70 -6.09
CA THR A 282 37.42 23.74 -5.42
C THR A 282 36.63 25.03 -5.22
N GLU A 283 35.71 25.33 -6.14
CA GLU A 283 34.85 26.51 -6.14
C GLU A 283 33.41 26.11 -6.48
N ALA A 284 32.44 26.87 -5.97
CA ALA A 284 31.02 26.61 -6.20
C ALA A 284 30.68 26.69 -7.70
N GLN A 285 29.88 25.74 -8.18
CA GLN A 285 29.51 25.64 -9.59
C GLN A 285 28.09 26.17 -9.84
N THR A 286 27.82 26.68 -11.04
CA THR A 286 26.47 27.13 -11.45
C THR A 286 25.61 25.93 -11.87
N VAL A 287 25.24 25.09 -10.90
CA VAL A 287 24.47 23.85 -11.07
C VAL A 287 23.30 23.78 -10.09
N VAL A 288 22.26 23.03 -10.44
CA VAL A 288 21.05 22.83 -9.61
C VAL A 288 20.64 21.36 -9.60
N ALA A 289 19.83 20.96 -8.62
CA ALA A 289 19.22 19.64 -8.61
C ALA A 289 18.41 19.40 -9.90
N GLY A 290 18.61 18.24 -10.51
CA GLY A 290 18.06 17.88 -11.82
C GLY A 290 19.01 18.13 -12.99
N ASP A 291 20.09 18.90 -12.84
CA ASP A 291 21.13 18.94 -13.88
C ASP A 291 21.83 17.58 -13.98
N LYS A 292 22.09 17.11 -15.20
CA LYS A 292 23.00 16.00 -15.46
C LYS A 292 24.37 16.55 -15.81
N ILE A 293 25.39 16.07 -15.11
CA ILE A 293 26.76 16.58 -15.23
C ILE A 293 27.76 15.48 -15.53
N ASN A 294 28.82 15.84 -16.25
CA ASN A 294 30.03 15.05 -16.38
C ASN A 294 31.19 15.86 -15.80
N ILE A 295 32.07 15.19 -15.07
CA ILE A 295 33.20 15.81 -14.38
C ILE A 295 34.49 15.02 -14.61
N LEU A 296 35.62 15.67 -14.39
CA LEU A 296 36.92 15.06 -14.16
C LEU A 296 37.33 15.33 -12.70
N GLY A 297 37.89 14.35 -12.00
CA GLY A 297 38.37 14.56 -10.64
C GLY A 297 39.20 13.39 -10.12
N THR A 298 39.48 13.42 -8.81
CA THR A 298 40.30 12.40 -8.14
C THR A 298 39.46 11.61 -7.14
N VAL A 299 39.47 10.27 -7.25
CA VAL A 299 38.84 9.38 -6.27
C VAL A 299 39.54 9.56 -4.92
N THR A 300 38.77 9.84 -3.88
CA THR A 300 39.29 10.03 -2.51
C THR A 300 38.50 9.17 -1.53
N ASP A 301 39.19 8.59 -0.55
CA ASP A 301 38.55 7.86 0.53
C ASP A 301 37.78 8.78 1.48
N LEU A 302 36.59 8.35 1.88
CA LEU A 302 35.81 8.93 2.96
C LEU A 302 35.39 7.79 3.89
N GLY A 303 36.22 7.49 4.89
CA GLY A 303 36.07 6.28 5.70
C GLY A 303 36.15 5.02 4.82
N THR A 304 35.11 4.19 4.85
CA THR A 304 34.97 3.00 3.98
C THR A 304 34.37 3.31 2.61
N TYR A 305 33.95 4.54 2.35
CA TYR A 305 33.28 4.98 1.11
C TYR A 305 34.23 5.77 0.21
N LYS A 306 33.78 6.07 -1.02
CA LYS A 306 34.51 6.89 -1.99
C LYS A 306 33.74 8.16 -2.33
N LYS A 307 34.48 9.22 -2.62
CA LYS A 307 34.01 10.48 -3.18
C LYS A 307 34.94 10.94 -4.30
N ILE A 308 34.53 11.97 -5.05
CA ILE A 308 35.41 12.68 -5.98
C ILE A 308 35.80 14.03 -5.38
N THR A 309 37.09 14.35 -5.40
CA THR A 309 37.61 15.66 -5.01
C THR A 309 38.38 16.30 -6.16
N ASN A 310 38.70 17.59 -6.02
CA ASN A 310 39.33 18.40 -7.07
C ASN A 310 38.55 18.32 -8.39
N ALA A 311 37.21 18.26 -8.29
CA ALA A 311 36.36 18.08 -9.44
C ALA A 311 36.41 19.32 -10.35
N THR A 312 36.40 19.07 -11.66
CA THR A 312 36.24 20.08 -12.71
C THR A 312 35.03 19.69 -13.56
N LEU A 313 34.12 20.64 -13.79
CA LEU A 313 32.92 20.42 -14.59
C LEU A 313 33.29 20.35 -16.08
N SER A 314 33.02 19.21 -16.72
CA SER A 314 33.28 18.99 -18.14
C SER A 314 32.07 19.37 -19.00
N SER A 315 30.87 18.99 -18.57
CA SER A 315 29.62 19.34 -19.25
C SER A 315 28.42 19.32 -18.31
N LYS A 316 27.36 20.03 -18.70
CA LYS A 316 26.07 20.08 -18.01
C LYS A 316 24.95 20.11 -19.05
N GLU A 317 23.87 19.38 -18.76
CA GLU A 317 22.58 19.45 -19.46
C GLU A 317 21.43 19.40 -18.45
N ALA A 318 20.30 20.01 -18.78
CA ALA A 318 19.11 19.93 -17.93
C ALA A 318 18.49 18.52 -17.97
N ALA A 319 18.13 17.98 -16.82
CA ALA A 319 17.44 16.70 -16.71
C ALA A 319 16.40 16.76 -15.57
N THR A 320 15.88 15.59 -15.17
CA THR A 320 14.98 15.46 -14.03
C THR A 320 15.69 14.78 -12.87
N VAL A 321 15.44 15.26 -11.66
CA VAL A 321 15.96 14.62 -10.43
C VAL A 321 15.61 13.12 -10.47
N PRO A 322 16.56 12.22 -10.14
CA PRO A 322 16.31 10.79 -10.07
C PRO A 322 15.12 10.44 -9.18
N ALA A 323 14.43 9.33 -9.52
CA ALA A 323 13.42 8.77 -8.65
C ALA A 323 14.07 8.36 -7.31
N HIS A 324 13.39 8.68 -6.21
CA HIS A 324 13.84 8.27 -4.88
C HIS A 324 13.28 6.91 -4.50
N GLN A 325 14.02 6.16 -3.70
CA GLN A 325 13.48 4.97 -3.05
C GLN A 325 12.80 5.36 -1.73
N THR A 326 11.58 4.88 -1.48
CA THR A 326 10.95 4.98 -0.16
C THR A 326 11.41 3.83 0.71
N ILE A 327 12.00 4.13 1.88
CA ILE A 327 12.50 3.12 2.83
C ILE A 327 12.08 3.48 4.27
N ALA A 328 12.11 2.49 5.17
CA ALA A 328 11.95 2.73 6.60
C ALA A 328 13.28 3.16 7.23
N LEU A 329 13.21 3.93 8.33
CA LEU A 329 14.40 4.36 9.06
C LEU A 329 15.21 3.18 9.62
N THR A 330 14.54 2.13 10.09
CA THR A 330 15.17 0.89 10.55
C THR A 330 15.98 0.20 9.45
N THR A 331 15.46 0.15 8.23
CA THR A 331 16.16 -0.40 7.06
C THR A 331 17.42 0.38 6.76
N LEU A 332 17.32 1.72 6.73
CA LEU A 332 18.48 2.60 6.51
C LEU A 332 19.57 2.39 7.57
N LYS A 333 19.19 2.29 8.85
CA LYS A 333 20.14 2.08 9.95
C LYS A 333 20.77 0.68 9.95
N GLY A 334 20.04 -0.33 9.44
CA GLY A 334 20.54 -1.70 9.33
C GLY A 334 21.61 -1.88 8.25
N ASP A 335 21.50 -1.15 7.14
CA ASP A 335 22.47 -1.18 6.04
C ASP A 335 22.66 0.21 5.41
N PRO A 336 23.36 1.14 6.08
CA PRO A 336 23.56 2.48 5.56
C PRO A 336 24.49 2.51 4.33
N GLY A 337 25.29 1.47 4.13
CA GLY A 337 26.27 1.43 3.05
C GLY A 337 25.63 1.34 1.67
N THR A 338 24.56 0.55 1.57
CA THR A 338 23.77 0.42 0.33
C THR A 338 23.21 1.77 -0.12
N TYR A 339 22.70 2.58 0.81
CA TYR A 339 22.04 3.85 0.49
C TYR A 339 22.97 5.07 0.50
N MET A 340 24.26 4.89 0.75
CA MET A 340 25.18 6.02 0.94
C MET A 340 25.25 6.92 -0.30
N PHE A 341 24.94 8.20 -0.11
CA PHE A 341 24.79 9.26 -1.11
C PHE A 341 23.58 9.12 -2.05
N GLU A 342 22.69 8.18 -1.79
CA GLU A 342 21.47 8.01 -2.59
C GLU A 342 20.35 8.93 -2.13
N TYR A 343 19.49 9.27 -3.08
CA TYR A 343 18.27 10.02 -2.85
C TYR A 343 17.12 9.10 -2.41
N ILE A 344 16.69 9.27 -1.17
CA ILE A 344 15.68 8.44 -0.51
C ILE A 344 14.48 9.27 -0.06
N ASN A 345 13.40 8.58 0.31
CA ASN A 345 12.22 9.14 0.95
C ASN A 345 11.92 8.37 2.24
N LEU A 346 11.82 9.09 3.36
CA LEU A 346 11.41 8.56 4.66
C LEU A 346 10.07 9.19 5.02
N GLU A 347 9.08 8.38 5.39
CA GLU A 347 7.71 8.86 5.63
C GLU A 347 7.33 8.75 7.11
N GLY A 348 6.53 9.71 7.59
CA GLY A 348 5.90 9.65 8.91
C GLY A 348 6.85 9.83 10.10
N LEU A 349 8.05 10.36 9.92
CA LEU A 349 9.00 10.56 11.02
C LEU A 349 8.56 11.74 11.90
N LYS A 350 8.56 11.54 13.22
CA LYS A 350 8.23 12.55 14.22
C LYS A 350 9.41 13.49 14.44
N ILE A 351 9.18 14.81 14.41
CA ILE A 351 10.16 15.80 14.86
C ILE A 351 10.34 15.70 16.38
N VAL A 352 11.54 15.38 16.83
CA VAL A 352 11.88 15.23 18.26
C VAL A 352 12.45 16.52 18.83
N SER A 353 13.39 17.16 18.13
CA SER A 353 14.04 18.38 18.61
C SER A 353 14.71 19.16 17.49
N TYR A 354 14.83 20.47 17.70
CA TYR A 354 15.56 21.38 16.82
C TYR A 354 16.97 21.65 17.35
N GLY A 355 17.97 21.58 16.48
CA GLY A 355 19.32 22.09 16.67
C GLY A 355 19.59 23.30 15.77
N THR A 356 20.85 23.77 15.74
CA THR A 356 21.28 24.84 14.83
C THR A 356 21.54 24.26 13.45
N GLY A 357 20.61 24.46 12.50
CA GLY A 357 20.70 23.92 11.14
C GLY A 357 20.45 22.41 11.05
N SER A 358 19.91 21.81 12.12
CA SER A 358 19.61 20.38 12.18
C SER A 358 18.32 20.10 12.94
N VAL A 359 17.71 18.95 12.65
CA VAL A 359 16.48 18.47 13.26
C VAL A 359 16.64 16.99 13.57
N VAL A 360 16.30 16.58 14.79
CA VAL A 360 16.26 15.16 15.16
C VAL A 360 14.88 14.63 14.83
N LEU A 361 14.83 13.56 14.04
CA LEU A 361 13.62 12.85 13.67
C LEU A 361 13.61 11.47 14.32
N ALA A 362 12.43 10.95 14.64
CA ALA A 362 12.24 9.58 15.15
C ALA A 362 11.16 8.83 14.38
N ASP A 363 11.34 7.52 14.20
CA ASP A 363 10.25 6.63 13.83
C ASP A 363 9.38 6.26 15.04
N ASP A 364 8.33 5.46 14.83
CA ASP A 364 7.40 5.04 15.89
C ASP A 364 8.03 4.05 16.89
N ALA A 365 9.20 3.48 16.56
CA ALA A 365 10.01 2.66 17.46
C ALA A 365 11.08 3.49 18.20
N GLU A 366 10.98 4.82 18.13
CA GLU A 366 11.90 5.79 18.73
C GLU A 366 13.36 5.67 18.24
N ASN A 367 13.59 5.06 17.07
CA ASN A 367 14.90 5.14 16.41
C ASN A 367 15.07 6.55 15.87
N THR A 368 16.20 7.19 16.17
CA THR A 368 16.46 8.55 15.73
C THR A 368 17.39 8.65 14.52
N ILE A 369 17.24 9.73 13.77
CA ILE A 369 18.18 10.19 12.75
C ILE A 369 18.27 11.72 12.75
N THR A 370 19.48 12.23 12.50
CA THR A 370 19.72 13.67 12.35
C THR A 370 19.50 14.07 10.89
N LEU A 371 18.57 14.99 10.69
CA LEU A 371 18.35 15.70 9.43
C LEU A 371 19.10 17.03 9.46
N ILE A 372 19.91 17.29 8.43
CA ILE A 372 20.50 18.61 8.15
C ILE A 372 19.54 19.36 7.23
N ALA A 373 18.80 20.31 7.79
CA ALA A 373 17.87 21.18 7.07
C ALA A 373 17.48 22.40 7.93
N ASP A 374 17.34 23.56 7.30
CA ASP A 374 16.84 24.78 7.94
C ASP A 374 15.30 24.80 7.92
N LEU A 375 14.68 24.06 8.85
CA LEU A 375 13.22 24.00 8.96
C LEU A 375 12.66 25.12 9.85
N ASN A 376 11.52 25.68 9.47
CA ASN A 376 10.80 26.64 10.29
C ASN A 376 9.98 25.91 11.38
N GLN A 377 10.44 26.01 12.62
CA GLN A 377 9.78 25.41 13.80
C GLN A 377 8.35 25.95 14.02
N THR A 378 8.03 27.14 13.53
CA THR A 378 6.66 27.69 13.63
C THR A 378 5.69 26.91 12.75
N SER A 379 6.12 26.49 11.55
CA SER A 379 5.28 25.71 10.63
C SER A 379 5.34 24.21 10.89
N LEU A 380 6.42 23.72 11.50
CA LEU A 380 6.64 22.31 11.83
C LEU A 380 7.08 22.18 13.29
N PRO A 381 6.20 22.39 14.28
CA PRO A 381 6.60 22.29 15.69
C PRO A 381 7.06 20.86 16.05
N VAL A 382 7.75 20.73 17.19
CA VAL A 382 8.08 19.43 17.78
C VAL A 382 6.82 18.57 17.90
N ASN A 383 6.97 17.26 17.70
CA ASN A 383 5.92 16.24 17.56
C ASN A 383 5.16 16.23 16.22
N THR A 384 5.43 17.16 15.30
CA THR A 384 4.91 17.05 13.94
C THR A 384 5.53 15.83 13.25
N LYS A 385 4.71 14.96 12.65
CA LYS A 385 5.20 13.94 11.73
C LYS A 385 5.49 14.55 10.37
N VAL A 386 6.58 14.16 9.73
CA VAL A 386 7.04 14.67 8.44
C VAL A 386 7.43 13.56 7.47
N ASN A 387 7.23 13.80 6.17
CA ASN A 387 7.85 13.04 5.10
C ASN A 387 9.08 13.82 4.63
N VAL A 388 10.18 13.11 4.35
CA VAL A 388 11.50 13.68 4.11
C VAL A 388 12.13 13.02 2.89
N LYS A 389 12.29 13.80 1.81
CA LYS A 389 13.13 13.39 0.66
C LYS A 389 14.52 13.95 0.85
N ALA A 390 15.51 13.08 1.01
CA ALA A 390 16.84 13.46 1.46
C ALA A 390 17.94 12.59 0.86
N ILE A 391 19.17 13.07 0.98
CA ILE A 391 20.38 12.32 0.67
C ILE A 391 20.92 11.69 1.93
N VAL A 392 21.31 10.42 1.87
CA VAL A 392 22.03 9.74 2.94
C VAL A 392 23.48 10.23 2.96
N THR A 393 23.95 10.66 4.11
CA THR A 393 25.32 11.15 4.28
C THR A 393 25.85 10.83 5.68
N PHE A 394 27.09 11.19 5.95
CA PHE A 394 27.65 11.09 7.28
C PHE A 394 28.72 12.15 7.48
N ASP A 395 29.02 12.40 8.75
CA ASP A 395 30.08 13.31 9.19
C ASP A 395 30.91 12.58 10.27
N THR A 396 30.24 12.15 11.33
CA THR A 396 30.75 11.23 12.37
C THR A 396 29.78 10.09 12.67
N GLU A 397 28.50 10.32 12.38
CA GLU A 397 27.38 9.39 12.47
C GLU A 397 26.54 9.46 11.19
N LEU A 398 25.66 8.49 10.99
CA LEU A 398 24.70 8.46 9.88
C LEU A 398 23.72 9.64 9.99
N LYS A 399 23.64 10.43 8.92
CA LYS A 399 22.77 11.61 8.82
C LYS A 399 22.01 11.58 7.49
N ILE A 400 21.00 12.42 7.39
CA ILE A 400 20.35 12.75 6.11
C ILE A 400 20.40 14.26 5.89
N ILE A 401 20.45 14.70 4.64
CA ILE A 401 20.47 16.12 4.27
C ILE A 401 19.41 16.40 3.21
N ALA A 402 18.66 17.49 3.39
CA ALA A 402 17.60 17.88 2.46
C ALA A 402 17.45 19.40 2.39
N GLU A 403 16.91 19.89 1.27
CA GLU A 403 16.35 21.23 1.25
C GLU A 403 15.08 21.27 2.11
N ALA A 404 14.81 22.40 2.79
CA ALA A 404 13.60 22.55 3.61
C ALA A 404 12.31 22.29 2.83
N SER A 405 12.29 22.61 1.53
CA SER A 405 11.14 22.36 0.62
C SER A 405 10.82 20.87 0.42
N LYS A 406 11.74 19.97 0.77
CA LYS A 406 11.61 18.51 0.64
C LYS A 406 11.17 17.84 1.94
N VAL A 407 10.87 18.63 2.97
CA VAL A 407 10.34 18.18 4.24
C VAL A 407 8.92 18.73 4.39
N THR A 408 7.94 17.86 4.35
CA THR A 408 6.52 18.24 4.40
C THR A 408 5.85 17.58 5.59
N ALA A 409 4.86 18.24 6.20
CA ALA A 409 4.00 17.60 7.20
C ALA A 409 3.45 16.29 6.62
N SER A 410 3.58 15.22 7.40
CA SER A 410 3.17 13.89 6.97
C SER A 410 1.65 13.81 7.08
N PRO A 411 0.97 13.31 6.04
CA PRO A 411 -0.47 13.17 6.07
C PRO A 411 -0.95 12.04 6.98
N VAL A 412 -0.08 11.34 7.72
CA VAL A 412 -0.52 10.21 8.54
C VAL A 412 -1.56 10.63 9.61
N PRO A 413 -2.48 9.71 9.97
CA PRO A 413 -3.33 9.87 11.14
C PRO A 413 -2.53 10.24 12.38
N ARG A 414 -3.02 11.21 13.15
CA ARG A 414 -2.38 11.69 14.39
C ARG A 414 -3.40 12.35 15.31
N PRO A 415 -3.16 12.46 16.62
CA PRO A 415 -4.07 13.15 17.54
C PRO A 415 -4.45 14.56 17.07
N ASP A 416 -5.62 15.04 17.48
CA ASP A 416 -6.16 16.37 17.13
C ASP A 416 -5.38 17.55 17.75
N GLY A 417 -4.33 17.27 18.52
CA GLY A 417 -3.48 18.25 19.21
C GLY A 417 -4.11 18.89 20.44
N GLN A 418 -5.34 18.50 20.80
CA GLN A 418 -6.06 19.05 21.95
C GLN A 418 -5.85 18.21 23.21
N THR A 419 -5.78 18.90 24.35
CA THR A 419 -5.79 18.26 25.66
C THR A 419 -7.19 18.40 26.25
N TYR A 420 -7.88 17.28 26.42
CA TYR A 420 -9.19 17.25 27.06
C TYR A 420 -9.01 17.14 28.57
N ALA A 421 -9.31 18.22 29.28
CA ALA A 421 -9.22 18.23 30.74
C ALA A 421 -10.15 17.18 31.35
N ALA A 422 -9.63 16.43 32.32
CA ALA A 422 -10.40 15.42 33.03
C ALA A 422 -11.55 16.08 33.82
N LEU A 423 -12.70 15.42 33.87
CA LEU A 423 -13.91 15.92 34.55
C LEU A 423 -14.18 15.12 35.82
N GLN A 424 -14.94 15.74 36.74
CA GLN A 424 -15.33 15.15 38.02
C GLN A 424 -14.14 14.54 38.79
N GLU A 425 -13.16 15.39 39.10
CA GLU A 425 -11.95 15.00 39.87
C GLU A 425 -11.16 13.83 39.24
N GLY A 426 -11.17 13.73 37.91
CA GLY A 426 -10.43 12.70 37.18
C GLY A 426 -11.23 11.44 36.88
N LYS A 427 -12.48 11.35 37.35
CA LYS A 427 -13.37 10.21 37.07
C LYS A 427 -13.54 9.97 35.57
N TYR A 428 -13.69 11.02 34.79
CA TYR A 428 -13.86 10.91 33.35
C TYR A 428 -12.67 11.50 32.61
N THR A 429 -12.11 10.74 31.68
CA THR A 429 -11.03 11.18 30.79
C THR A 429 -11.37 10.89 29.34
N LEU A 430 -10.94 11.79 28.46
CA LEU A 430 -11.07 11.67 27.01
C LEU A 430 -9.69 11.87 26.37
N THR A 431 -9.31 11.01 25.45
CA THR A 431 -8.03 11.11 24.73
C THR A 431 -8.24 11.00 23.23
N SER A 432 -7.70 11.92 22.44
CA SER A 432 -7.63 11.76 20.98
C SER A 432 -6.57 10.72 20.66
N LYS A 433 -6.97 9.59 20.05
CA LYS A 433 -6.02 8.57 19.57
C LYS A 433 -5.40 9.04 18.26
N TRP A 434 -6.26 9.34 17.29
CA TRP A 434 -5.87 9.94 16.02
C TRP A 434 -7.07 10.56 15.31
N LEU A 435 -6.78 11.46 14.39
CA LEU A 435 -7.73 12.18 13.56
C LEU A 435 -7.13 12.37 12.16
N VAL A 436 -7.95 12.11 11.15
CA VAL A 436 -7.76 12.54 9.78
C VAL A 436 -8.82 13.59 9.49
N SER A 437 -8.44 14.82 9.20
CA SER A 437 -9.38 15.91 8.97
C SER A 437 -8.83 17.01 8.07
N ASN A 438 -9.73 17.88 7.58
CA ASN A 438 -9.33 19.09 6.88
C ASN A 438 -8.62 20.06 7.81
N VAL A 439 -9.02 20.15 9.09
CA VAL A 439 -8.36 21.01 10.09
C VAL A 439 -6.91 20.60 10.33
N LEU A 440 -6.59 19.30 10.19
CA LEU A 440 -5.22 18.79 10.29
C LEU A 440 -4.49 18.74 8.93
N ASP A 441 -5.08 19.25 7.85
CA ASP A 441 -4.50 19.24 6.50
C ASP A 441 -4.01 17.84 6.04
N ASN A 442 -4.63 16.77 6.55
CA ASN A 442 -4.21 15.39 6.27
C ASN A 442 -5.30 14.54 5.59
N LEU A 443 -6.51 15.07 5.43
CA LEU A 443 -7.60 14.37 4.74
C LEU A 443 -7.34 14.17 3.25
N SER A 444 -6.77 15.16 2.54
CA SER A 444 -6.55 15.10 1.09
C SER A 444 -5.65 13.93 0.66
N ALA A 445 -4.74 13.50 1.54
CA ALA A 445 -3.86 12.36 1.34
C ALA A 445 -4.41 11.06 1.94
N ASN A 446 -5.47 11.11 2.75
CA ASN A 446 -6.16 9.94 3.27
C ASN A 446 -7.68 9.98 3.02
N PRO A 447 -8.14 10.24 1.78
CA PRO A 447 -9.56 10.34 1.49
C PRO A 447 -10.21 8.96 1.66
N ILE A 448 -11.38 8.84 2.29
CA ILE A 448 -12.06 7.54 2.37
C ILE A 448 -12.58 7.08 1.00
N GLY A 449 -12.98 8.04 0.16
CA GLY A 449 -13.42 7.85 -1.22
C GLY A 449 -13.63 9.21 -1.89
N THR A 450 -14.22 9.23 -3.08
CA THR A 450 -14.56 10.48 -3.76
C THR A 450 -15.68 11.23 -3.03
N ASN A 451 -15.56 12.57 -2.94
CA ASN A 451 -16.55 13.43 -2.30
C ASN A 451 -17.98 13.12 -2.82
N GLY A 452 -18.92 12.95 -1.89
CA GLY A 452 -20.32 12.61 -2.19
C GLY A 452 -20.63 11.13 -2.44
N PHE A 453 -19.62 10.25 -2.50
CA PHE A 453 -19.79 8.80 -2.71
C PHE A 453 -19.70 7.96 -1.44
N VAL A 454 -19.21 8.54 -0.34
CA VAL A 454 -19.18 7.90 0.98
C VAL A 454 -20.10 8.67 1.90
N ARG A 455 -21.13 8.00 2.43
CA ARG A 455 -22.20 8.66 3.20
C ARG A 455 -22.60 7.93 4.49
N GLY A 456 -21.91 6.85 4.83
CA GLY A 456 -22.13 6.14 6.08
C GLY A 456 -20.84 5.54 6.60
N MET A 457 -20.78 5.38 7.92
CA MET A 457 -19.72 4.71 8.65
C MET A 457 -20.33 3.94 9.82
N THR A 458 -19.80 2.76 10.08
CA THR A 458 -20.02 2.03 11.34
C THR A 458 -18.70 1.42 11.80
N ALA A 459 -18.62 0.98 13.06
CA ALA A 459 -17.42 0.36 13.61
C ALA A 459 -17.71 -1.04 14.15
N LYS A 460 -16.73 -1.94 14.04
CA LYS A 460 -16.80 -3.29 14.58
C LYS A 460 -15.40 -3.88 14.73
N ASP A 461 -15.14 -4.57 15.83
CA ASP A 461 -13.91 -5.30 16.11
C ASP A 461 -12.66 -4.43 15.89
N GLY A 462 -12.69 -3.20 16.43
CA GLY A 462 -11.60 -2.24 16.34
C GLY A 462 -11.39 -1.64 14.95
N LYS A 463 -12.36 -1.71 14.04
CA LYS A 463 -12.26 -1.21 12.66
C LYS A 463 -13.42 -0.33 12.28
N MET A 464 -13.16 0.65 11.42
CA MET A 464 -14.18 1.50 10.81
C MET A 464 -14.49 1.01 9.40
N TYR A 465 -15.77 0.94 9.07
CA TYR A 465 -16.29 0.46 7.79
C TYR A 465 -17.08 1.57 7.12
N PHE A 466 -16.63 1.96 5.93
CA PHE A 466 -17.23 3.04 5.15
C PHE A 466 -17.78 2.48 3.85
N ILE A 467 -19.04 2.77 3.54
CA ILE A 467 -19.65 2.34 2.28
C ILE A 467 -19.20 3.26 1.15
N ASP A 468 -18.43 2.72 0.20
CA ASP A 468 -17.91 3.43 -0.96
C ASP A 468 -18.70 3.03 -2.21
N ARG A 469 -19.63 3.93 -2.60
CA ARG A 469 -20.50 3.72 -3.75
C ARG A 469 -19.75 3.75 -5.08
N GLU A 470 -18.69 4.55 -5.20
CA GLU A 470 -17.97 4.71 -6.47
C GLU A 470 -17.28 3.40 -6.85
N HIS A 471 -16.57 2.82 -5.88
CA HIS A 471 -15.79 1.59 -6.07
C HIS A 471 -16.59 0.31 -5.77
N LYS A 472 -17.84 0.43 -5.30
CA LYS A 472 -18.71 -0.70 -4.92
C LYS A 472 -18.01 -1.62 -3.92
N GLN A 473 -17.52 -1.03 -2.85
CA GLN A 473 -16.76 -1.72 -1.81
C GLN A 473 -17.09 -1.14 -0.44
N ILE A 474 -16.62 -1.81 0.60
CA ILE A 474 -16.49 -1.23 1.93
C ILE A 474 -15.02 -0.88 2.13
N THR A 475 -14.73 0.42 2.25
CA THR A 475 -13.40 0.89 2.67
C THR A 475 -13.24 0.62 4.16
N VAL A 476 -12.13 0.00 4.54
CA VAL A 476 -11.86 -0.41 5.92
C VAL A 476 -10.68 0.38 6.48
N VAL A 477 -10.82 0.93 7.67
CA VAL A 477 -9.76 1.63 8.40
C VAL A 477 -9.54 0.95 9.74
N ASP A 478 -8.28 0.74 10.08
CA ASP A 478 -7.86 0.23 11.38
C ASP A 478 -8.11 1.28 12.48
N GLY A 479 -8.88 0.92 13.50
CA GLY A 479 -9.29 1.83 14.57
C GLY A 479 -8.14 2.25 15.50
N GLU A 480 -7.09 1.45 15.62
CA GLU A 480 -5.94 1.76 16.48
C GLU A 480 -4.98 2.74 15.80
N THR A 481 -4.71 2.53 14.50
CA THR A 481 -3.66 3.25 13.78
C THR A 481 -4.17 4.31 12.79
N GLY A 482 -5.44 4.24 12.37
CA GLY A 482 -6.01 5.07 11.31
C GLY A 482 -5.55 4.69 9.90
N ASN A 483 -4.80 3.60 9.75
CA ASN A 483 -4.35 3.13 8.45
C ASN A 483 -5.50 2.44 7.70
N LYS A 484 -5.56 2.67 6.39
CA LYS A 484 -6.48 1.92 5.53
C LYS A 484 -6.01 0.47 5.42
N LEU A 485 -6.96 -0.44 5.56
CA LEU A 485 -6.78 -1.86 5.31
C LEU A 485 -7.26 -2.20 3.89
N ALA A 486 -7.04 -3.45 3.48
CA ALA A 486 -7.61 -3.94 2.22
C ALA A 486 -9.14 -3.74 2.23
N PRO A 487 -9.73 -3.11 1.20
CA PRO A 487 -11.16 -2.91 1.14
C PRO A 487 -11.88 -4.25 0.87
N ILE A 488 -13.15 -4.32 1.27
CA ILE A 488 -14.01 -5.47 1.00
C ILE A 488 -14.78 -5.17 -0.28
N THR A 489 -14.37 -5.76 -1.40
CA THR A 489 -15.10 -5.64 -2.67
C THR A 489 -16.48 -6.28 -2.55
N LEU A 490 -17.54 -5.54 -2.89
CA LEU A 490 -18.89 -6.04 -2.79
C LEU A 490 -19.33 -6.79 -4.05
N ALA A 491 -20.17 -7.80 -3.86
CA ALA A 491 -20.68 -8.61 -4.96
C ALA A 491 -21.48 -7.76 -5.97
N SER A 492 -21.30 -8.03 -7.27
CA SER A 492 -21.86 -7.22 -8.35
C SER A 492 -23.39 -7.34 -8.51
N ASN A 493 -23.99 -8.36 -7.90
CA ASN A 493 -25.43 -8.60 -7.91
C ASN A 493 -26.19 -7.82 -6.83
N LEU A 494 -25.51 -7.16 -5.89
CA LEU A 494 -26.18 -6.35 -4.89
C LEU A 494 -26.92 -5.18 -5.55
N PHE A 495 -28.08 -4.85 -4.98
CA PHE A 495 -28.98 -3.82 -5.49
C PHE A 495 -29.52 -4.04 -6.91
N GLN A 496 -29.57 -5.29 -7.35
CA GLN A 496 -30.33 -5.69 -8.53
C GLN A 496 -31.74 -6.14 -8.11
N HIS A 497 -32.75 -5.73 -8.86
CA HIS A 497 -34.14 -6.13 -8.68
C HIS A 497 -34.69 -6.66 -10.00
N VAL A 498 -35.40 -7.79 -9.97
CA VAL A 498 -36.00 -8.41 -11.16
C VAL A 498 -37.45 -7.94 -11.28
N GLY A 499 -37.73 -7.12 -12.29
CA GLY A 499 -39.06 -6.60 -12.58
C GLY A 499 -39.51 -6.95 -14.00
N LYS A 500 -40.77 -6.64 -14.33
CA LYS A 500 -41.28 -6.79 -15.70
C LYS A 500 -40.96 -5.55 -16.53
N ASP A 501 -40.46 -5.75 -17.75
CA ASP A 501 -40.33 -4.68 -18.74
C ASP A 501 -41.68 -4.27 -19.35
N LYS A 502 -41.66 -3.26 -20.22
CA LYS A 502 -42.86 -2.76 -20.90
C LYS A 502 -43.59 -3.82 -21.76
N ASP A 503 -42.90 -4.92 -22.09
CA ASP A 503 -43.39 -6.01 -22.93
C ASP A 503 -43.75 -7.25 -22.07
N GLY A 504 -43.60 -7.18 -20.74
CA GLY A 504 -43.95 -8.24 -19.78
C GLY A 504 -42.85 -9.28 -19.54
N ASN A 505 -41.62 -9.07 -20.04
CA ASN A 505 -40.49 -9.96 -19.82
C ASN A 505 -39.75 -9.62 -18.52
N ASP A 506 -39.09 -10.62 -17.92
CA ASP A 506 -38.21 -10.36 -16.77
C ASP A 506 -36.99 -9.54 -17.21
N SER A 507 -36.70 -8.49 -16.47
CA SER A 507 -35.57 -7.60 -16.69
C SER A 507 -34.97 -7.17 -15.35
N ILE A 508 -33.67 -6.88 -15.36
CA ILE A 508 -32.93 -6.48 -14.16
C ILE A 508 -32.83 -4.96 -14.13
N TYR A 509 -33.28 -4.39 -13.01
CA TYR A 509 -33.20 -2.97 -12.70
C TYR A 509 -32.33 -2.75 -11.47
N LEU A 510 -31.75 -1.55 -11.35
CA LEU A 510 -31.06 -1.16 -10.13
C LEU A 510 -32.08 -0.69 -9.09
N ALA A 511 -31.92 -1.13 -7.84
CA ALA A 511 -32.81 -0.76 -6.75
C ALA A 511 -32.55 0.68 -6.28
N GLY A 512 -33.62 1.46 -6.14
CA GLY A 512 -33.58 2.84 -5.68
C GLY A 512 -32.83 3.82 -6.59
N THR A 513 -32.60 5.00 -6.05
CA THR A 513 -31.97 6.14 -6.73
C THR A 513 -30.45 6.10 -6.63
N LEU A 514 -29.89 5.74 -5.46
CA LEU A 514 -28.45 5.54 -5.26
C LEU A 514 -28.22 4.24 -4.49
N GLN A 515 -27.55 3.27 -5.10
CA GLN A 515 -27.13 2.03 -4.45
C GLN A 515 -25.97 2.30 -3.47
N TYR A 516 -25.70 1.40 -2.52
CA TYR A 516 -24.56 1.50 -1.59
C TYR A 516 -24.51 2.87 -0.87
N ASN A 517 -25.65 3.34 -0.36
CA ASN A 517 -25.77 4.71 0.14
C ASN A 517 -25.48 4.83 1.64
N ASP A 518 -25.98 3.91 2.47
CA ASP A 518 -25.78 3.95 3.92
C ASP A 518 -25.35 2.58 4.46
N ILE A 519 -24.73 2.58 5.64
CA ILE A 519 -24.21 1.39 6.33
C ILE A 519 -24.49 1.50 7.83
N LYS A 520 -25.00 0.43 8.42
CA LYS A 520 -25.31 0.32 9.86
C LYS A 520 -24.89 -1.04 10.40
N GLN A 521 -24.81 -1.11 11.73
CA GLN A 521 -24.57 -2.32 12.48
C GLN A 521 -25.79 -2.57 13.37
N ASP A 522 -26.25 -3.82 13.45
CA ASP A 522 -27.30 -4.23 14.39
C ASP A 522 -26.71 -4.64 15.76
N ASN A 523 -27.55 -4.94 16.75
CA ASN A 523 -27.09 -5.25 18.11
C ASN A 523 -26.31 -6.58 18.19
N ALA A 524 -26.42 -7.46 17.18
CA ALA A 524 -25.65 -8.69 17.07
C ALA A 524 -24.33 -8.51 16.31
N GLY A 525 -24.04 -7.29 15.84
CA GLY A 525 -22.83 -6.96 15.11
C GLY A 525 -22.84 -7.35 13.63
N ASN A 526 -24.01 -7.62 13.04
CA ASN A 526 -24.14 -7.80 11.60
C ASN A 526 -24.02 -6.44 10.90
N ILE A 527 -23.32 -6.41 9.76
CA ILE A 527 -23.20 -5.19 8.94
C ILE A 527 -24.27 -5.19 7.85
N LEU A 528 -25.01 -4.09 7.78
CA LEU A 528 -26.12 -3.88 6.87
C LEU A 528 -25.83 -2.68 5.98
N ILE A 529 -26.18 -2.76 4.70
CA ILE A 529 -26.10 -1.65 3.75
C ILE A 529 -27.44 -1.42 3.06
N SER A 530 -27.75 -0.17 2.72
CA SER A 530 -28.99 0.19 2.04
C SER A 530 -28.75 1.09 0.82
N ASN A 531 -29.77 1.19 -0.03
CA ASN A 531 -29.87 2.20 -1.07
C ASN A 531 -30.64 3.43 -0.58
N LEU A 532 -30.47 4.55 -1.27
CA LEU A 532 -31.35 5.71 -1.19
C LEU A 532 -32.49 5.55 -2.18
N THR A 533 -33.71 5.82 -1.77
CA THR A 533 -34.91 5.78 -2.62
C THR A 533 -35.66 7.11 -2.56
N THR A 534 -36.00 7.70 -3.72
CA THR A 534 -36.81 8.94 -3.81
C THR A 534 -38.19 8.74 -4.44
N SER A 535 -38.63 7.50 -4.61
CA SER A 535 -39.88 7.19 -5.29
C SER A 535 -40.44 5.87 -4.77
N ILE A 536 -41.74 5.84 -4.50
CA ILE A 536 -42.47 4.62 -4.12
C ILE A 536 -42.46 3.56 -5.23
N ALA A 537 -42.14 3.93 -6.47
CA ALA A 537 -42.07 3.01 -7.61
C ALA A 537 -40.69 2.34 -7.75
N GLN A 538 -39.72 2.68 -6.90
CA GLN A 538 -38.40 2.03 -6.86
C GLN A 538 -38.29 1.13 -5.63
N PRO A 539 -37.58 -0.01 -5.72
CA PRO A 539 -37.40 -0.86 -4.56
C PRO A 539 -36.48 -0.20 -3.53
N PHE A 540 -36.90 -0.17 -2.28
CA PHE A 540 -36.02 0.05 -1.13
C PHE A 540 -35.45 -1.30 -0.69
N GLN A 541 -34.12 -1.37 -0.60
CA GLN A 541 -33.41 -2.59 -0.27
C GLN A 541 -32.44 -2.39 0.89
N VAL A 542 -32.41 -3.38 1.78
CA VAL A 542 -31.40 -3.51 2.83
C VAL A 542 -30.76 -4.90 2.73
N TRP A 543 -29.43 -4.94 2.77
CA TRP A 543 -28.64 -6.14 2.61
C TRP A 543 -27.72 -6.36 3.82
N LYS A 544 -27.69 -7.58 4.35
CA LYS A 544 -26.67 -8.01 5.32
C LYS A 544 -25.43 -8.47 4.58
N ILE A 545 -24.26 -7.95 4.92
CA ILE A 545 -22.99 -8.22 4.23
C ILE A 545 -22.12 -9.18 5.03
N ASP A 546 -21.60 -10.20 4.35
CA ASP A 546 -20.48 -11.00 4.83
C ASP A 546 -19.17 -10.25 4.57
N LEU A 547 -18.55 -9.75 5.64
CA LEU A 547 -17.31 -8.97 5.55
C LEU A 547 -16.11 -9.78 5.05
N ALA A 548 -16.14 -11.12 5.11
CA ALA A 548 -15.04 -11.95 4.61
C ALA A 548 -15.06 -12.08 3.08
N THR A 549 -16.25 -12.07 2.48
CA THR A 549 -16.43 -12.37 1.05
C THR A 549 -17.00 -11.22 0.23
N GLY A 550 -17.61 -10.22 0.88
CA GLY A 550 -18.35 -9.14 0.21
C GLY A 550 -19.70 -9.56 -0.37
N ASN A 551 -20.15 -10.79 -0.13
CA ASN A 551 -21.46 -11.26 -0.52
C ASN A 551 -22.55 -10.70 0.41
N GLY A 552 -23.76 -10.55 -0.12
CA GLY A 552 -24.90 -10.04 0.62
C GLY A 552 -26.06 -11.03 0.72
N THR A 553 -26.79 -10.96 1.83
CA THR A 553 -28.13 -11.55 2.00
C THR A 553 -29.16 -10.42 1.97
N LEU A 554 -30.10 -10.48 1.03
CA LEU A 554 -31.18 -9.50 0.90
C LEU A 554 -32.16 -9.66 2.07
N ILE A 555 -32.45 -8.56 2.77
CA ILE A 555 -33.33 -8.54 3.95
C ILE A 555 -34.64 -7.84 3.64
N VAL A 556 -34.56 -6.60 3.12
CA VAL A 556 -35.72 -5.82 2.66
C VAL A 556 -35.61 -5.70 1.15
N ASP A 557 -36.72 -5.92 0.43
CA ASP A 557 -36.88 -5.62 -1.00
C ASP A 557 -38.35 -5.26 -1.26
N GLU A 558 -38.67 -3.97 -1.14
CA GLU A 558 -40.07 -3.52 -1.24
C GLU A 558 -40.23 -2.33 -2.19
N ILE A 559 -41.15 -2.47 -3.13
CA ILE A 559 -41.69 -1.38 -3.95
C ILE A 559 -42.97 -0.88 -3.26
N LEU A 560 -42.89 0.23 -2.54
CA LEU A 560 -43.99 0.75 -1.74
C LEU A 560 -45.27 1.03 -2.54
N LYS A 561 -45.16 1.34 -3.84
CA LYS A 561 -46.31 1.58 -4.73
C LYS A 561 -47.24 0.37 -4.82
N ASP A 562 -46.72 -0.84 -4.64
CA ASP A 562 -47.51 -2.06 -4.72
C ASP A 562 -48.29 -2.31 -3.42
N ASN A 563 -47.94 -1.61 -2.34
CA ASN A 563 -48.75 -1.54 -1.13
C ASN A 563 -49.85 -0.47 -1.30
N VAL A 564 -51.10 -0.89 -1.18
CA VAL A 564 -52.28 -0.04 -1.38
C VAL A 564 -52.32 1.16 -0.43
N ASP A 565 -51.75 1.02 0.77
CA ASP A 565 -51.75 2.08 1.77
C ASP A 565 -50.78 3.22 1.39
N PHE A 566 -49.81 2.95 0.53
CA PHE A 566 -48.77 3.91 0.11
C PHE A 566 -48.88 4.32 -1.36
N ALA A 567 -49.95 3.95 -2.06
CA ALA A 567 -50.11 4.19 -3.50
C ALA A 567 -49.99 5.67 -3.91
N ASN A 568 -50.24 6.60 -3.00
CA ASN A 568 -50.13 8.05 -3.20
C ASN A 568 -49.07 8.72 -2.32
N ALA A 569 -48.25 7.94 -1.60
CA ALA A 569 -47.22 8.48 -0.73
C ALA A 569 -46.09 9.14 -1.55
N THR A 570 -45.44 10.15 -0.96
CA THR A 570 -44.23 10.76 -1.51
C THR A 570 -43.09 10.46 -0.56
N VAL A 571 -42.12 9.66 -1.01
CA VAL A 571 -41.06 9.16 -0.13
C VAL A 571 -39.68 9.62 -0.57
N ARG A 572 -38.82 9.89 0.41
CA ARG A 572 -37.38 9.97 0.23
C ARG A 572 -36.70 9.37 1.46
N PHE A 573 -35.99 8.26 1.28
CA PHE A 573 -35.22 7.59 2.32
C PHE A 573 -33.73 7.79 2.05
N ASP A 574 -33.10 8.70 2.79
CA ASP A 574 -31.66 8.98 2.67
C ASP A 574 -30.79 8.04 3.52
N ALA A 575 -31.32 7.48 4.61
CA ALA A 575 -30.62 6.64 5.56
C ALA A 575 -31.60 5.64 6.20
N PHE A 576 -31.08 4.67 6.93
CA PHE A 576 -31.89 3.71 7.69
C PHE A 576 -31.37 3.53 9.11
N GLY A 577 -32.22 3.01 9.99
CA GLY A 577 -31.87 2.58 11.33
C GLY A 577 -32.20 1.12 11.53
N VAL A 578 -31.51 0.46 12.47
CA VAL A 578 -31.74 -0.94 12.82
C VAL A 578 -31.55 -1.15 14.32
N THR A 579 -32.41 -1.96 14.93
CA THR A 579 -32.23 -2.49 16.29
C THR A 579 -32.65 -3.96 16.34
N GLY A 580 -32.07 -4.73 17.26
CA GLY A 580 -32.25 -6.17 17.39
C GLY A 580 -31.19 -6.98 16.63
N ASP A 581 -31.52 -8.22 16.27
CA ASP A 581 -30.66 -9.13 15.51
C ASP A 581 -31.34 -9.50 14.20
N ILE A 582 -30.73 -9.09 13.09
CA ILE A 582 -31.30 -9.29 11.75
C ILE A 582 -31.41 -10.77 11.36
N ASN A 583 -30.75 -11.70 12.06
CA ASN A 583 -30.92 -13.13 11.80
C ASN A 583 -32.14 -13.72 12.52
N SER A 584 -32.64 -13.04 13.54
CA SER A 584 -33.78 -13.47 14.34
C SER A 584 -34.87 -12.40 14.30
N ASN A 585 -35.00 -11.59 15.35
CA ASN A 585 -35.98 -10.50 15.40
C ASN A 585 -35.27 -9.15 15.47
N ALA A 586 -35.69 -8.25 14.59
CA ALA A 586 -35.14 -6.90 14.48
C ALA A 586 -36.20 -5.95 13.93
N ILE A 587 -35.93 -4.66 14.05
CA ILE A 587 -36.71 -3.60 13.41
C ILE A 587 -35.77 -2.82 12.51
N ILE A 588 -36.15 -2.67 11.24
CA ILE A 588 -35.53 -1.71 10.32
C ILE A 588 -36.48 -0.51 10.19
N MET A 589 -35.93 0.70 10.20
CA MET A 589 -36.71 1.91 9.96
C MET A 589 -36.03 2.84 8.94
N ALA A 590 -36.83 3.62 8.23
CA ALA A 590 -36.36 4.73 7.40
C ALA A 590 -37.22 5.98 7.64
N ALA A 591 -36.58 7.12 7.89
CA ALA A 591 -37.28 8.40 7.98
C ALA A 591 -37.61 8.92 6.58
N ASN A 592 -38.82 9.45 6.39
CA ASN A 592 -39.18 10.12 5.15
C ASN A 592 -38.69 11.58 5.17
N ALA A 593 -37.84 11.97 4.22
CA ALA A 593 -37.40 13.36 4.09
C ALA A 593 -38.45 14.25 3.39
N SER A 594 -39.48 13.66 2.78
CA SER A 594 -40.52 14.37 2.02
C SER A 594 -41.79 14.66 2.83
N ALA A 595 -42.02 13.94 3.93
CA ALA A 595 -43.17 14.09 4.82
C ALA A 595 -42.76 13.75 6.26
N LEU A 596 -43.49 14.23 7.26
CA LEU A 596 -43.18 13.96 8.67
C LEU A 596 -43.72 12.60 9.12
N GLU A 597 -43.08 11.55 8.63
CA GLU A 597 -43.42 10.16 8.88
C GLU A 597 -42.16 9.27 8.81
N ALA A 598 -42.25 8.07 9.36
CA ALA A 598 -41.25 7.04 9.24
C ALA A 598 -41.88 5.74 8.71
N TYR A 599 -41.06 4.90 8.09
CA TYR A 599 -41.46 3.57 7.65
C TYR A 599 -40.72 2.52 8.46
N LYS A 600 -41.43 1.49 8.89
CA LYS A 600 -40.96 0.42 9.77
C LYS A 600 -41.15 -0.93 9.09
N TRP A 601 -40.16 -1.80 9.22
CA TRP A 601 -40.19 -3.20 8.83
C TRP A 601 -39.86 -4.07 10.03
N ASP A 602 -40.82 -4.90 10.44
CA ASP A 602 -40.55 -5.96 11.42
C ASP A 602 -39.86 -7.13 10.74
N ILE A 603 -38.72 -7.52 11.29
CA ILE A 603 -37.95 -8.66 10.83
C ILE A 603 -38.25 -9.83 11.75
N THR A 604 -38.71 -10.94 11.18
CA THR A 604 -39.00 -12.18 11.93
C THR A 604 -38.27 -13.34 11.29
N ASN A 605 -37.40 -14.00 12.06
CA ASN A 605 -36.49 -15.06 11.59
C ASN A 605 -35.68 -14.66 10.35
N GLY A 606 -35.21 -13.40 10.33
CA GLY A 606 -34.41 -12.84 9.25
C GLY A 606 -35.14 -12.53 7.94
N VAL A 607 -36.47 -12.48 7.98
CA VAL A 607 -37.32 -12.08 6.85
C VAL A 607 -38.09 -10.82 7.21
N ALA A 608 -38.07 -9.82 6.34
CA ALA A 608 -38.86 -8.61 6.51
C ALA A 608 -40.35 -8.84 6.25
N GLY A 609 -41.20 -8.33 7.14
CA GLY A 609 -42.61 -8.10 6.87
C GLY A 609 -42.84 -6.90 5.93
N PRO A 610 -44.10 -6.59 5.58
CA PRO A 610 -44.42 -5.40 4.78
C PRO A 610 -44.15 -4.12 5.58
N ALA A 611 -43.89 -3.01 4.88
CA ALA A 611 -43.70 -1.72 5.52
C ALA A 611 -44.97 -1.21 6.24
N GLU A 612 -44.77 -0.61 7.40
CA GLU A 612 -45.78 0.12 8.17
C GLU A 612 -45.36 1.60 8.27
N ALA A 613 -46.30 2.53 8.06
CA ALA A 613 -46.02 3.96 8.23
C ALA A 613 -46.37 4.41 9.65
N ILE A 614 -45.46 5.17 10.25
CA ILE A 614 -45.63 5.84 11.54
C ILE A 614 -45.75 7.34 11.27
N LEU A 615 -46.93 7.89 11.52
CA LEU A 615 -47.19 9.33 11.40
C LEU A 615 -46.67 10.04 12.65
N ILE A 616 -45.79 11.02 12.48
CA ILE A 616 -45.10 11.64 13.60
C ILE A 616 -45.85 12.91 14.03
N ASP A 617 -46.13 13.02 15.33
CA ASP A 617 -46.80 14.21 15.88
C ASP A 617 -45.94 15.46 15.72
N ASN A 618 -46.51 16.50 15.13
CA ASN A 618 -45.91 17.84 15.00
C ASN A 618 -46.74 18.93 15.68
N SER A 619 -47.67 18.55 16.55
CA SER A 619 -48.59 19.46 17.20
C SER A 619 -48.11 19.93 18.58
N ILE A 620 -47.12 19.26 19.18
CA ILE A 620 -46.62 19.59 20.52
C ILE A 620 -45.78 20.87 20.51
N ASP A 621 -46.24 21.88 21.25
CA ASP A 621 -45.56 23.17 21.39
C ASP A 621 -44.19 23.03 22.10
N GLY A 622 -43.21 23.83 21.67
CA GLY A 622 -41.86 23.84 22.26
C GLY A 622 -40.91 22.77 21.71
N THR A 623 -41.41 21.81 20.93
CA THR A 623 -40.58 20.78 20.28
C THR A 623 -39.95 21.29 18.98
N PHE A 624 -38.91 20.61 18.50
CA PHE A 624 -38.25 20.93 17.23
C PHE A 624 -38.98 20.39 16.00
N LEU A 625 -40.06 19.63 16.19
CA LEU A 625 -40.90 19.13 15.11
C LEU A 625 -42.16 19.96 14.91
N LYS A 626 -42.47 20.89 15.84
CA LYS A 626 -43.70 21.68 15.83
C LYS A 626 -43.93 22.37 14.48
N GLY A 627 -45.06 22.03 13.85
CA GLY A 627 -45.52 22.64 12.60
C GLY A 627 -44.66 22.32 11.37
N LEU A 628 -43.68 21.42 11.48
CA LEU A 628 -42.88 20.98 10.33
C LEU A 628 -43.68 20.02 9.44
N THR A 629 -43.51 20.16 8.13
CA THR A 629 -44.09 19.25 7.14
C THR A 629 -43.20 18.04 6.87
N ASN A 630 -41.91 18.11 7.21
CA ASN A 630 -40.91 17.05 7.07
C ASN A 630 -39.72 17.33 8.03
N PRO A 631 -38.85 16.34 8.31
CA PRO A 631 -37.73 16.50 9.24
C PRO A 631 -36.49 17.18 8.63
N GLY A 632 -36.60 17.77 7.44
CA GLY A 632 -35.51 18.43 6.74
C GLY A 632 -34.69 17.52 5.83
N THR A 633 -33.48 17.95 5.48
CA THR A 633 -32.60 17.24 4.52
C THR A 633 -31.85 16.10 5.18
N ALA A 634 -31.83 14.94 4.53
CA ALA A 634 -31.11 13.73 4.95
C ALA A 634 -31.34 13.38 6.43
N PRO A 635 -32.61 13.20 6.84
CA PRO A 635 -32.92 12.78 8.20
C PRO A 635 -32.36 11.38 8.46
N GLN A 636 -31.92 11.15 9.68
CA GLN A 636 -31.58 9.84 10.19
C GLN A 636 -32.60 9.41 11.24
N ILE A 637 -32.75 8.09 11.35
CA ILE A 637 -33.65 7.44 12.30
C ILE A 637 -32.86 6.39 13.06
N PHE A 638 -33.09 6.31 14.36
CA PHE A 638 -32.36 5.42 15.26
C PHE A 638 -33.39 4.67 16.10
N PRO A 639 -33.87 3.49 15.67
CA PRO A 639 -34.70 2.65 16.51
C PRO A 639 -33.88 2.19 17.72
N MET A 640 -34.42 2.35 18.92
CA MET A 640 -33.75 1.95 20.16
C MET A 640 -34.16 0.52 20.53
N ASP A 641 -35.48 0.28 20.54
CA ASP A 641 -36.11 -0.98 20.88
C ASP A 641 -37.49 -1.10 20.20
N GLU A 642 -38.33 -2.04 20.63
CA GLU A 642 -39.69 -2.20 20.10
C GLU A 642 -40.67 -1.07 20.44
N ASN A 643 -40.28 -0.13 21.30
CA ASN A 643 -41.16 0.93 21.81
C ASN A 643 -40.74 2.32 21.32
N TYR A 644 -39.44 2.58 21.12
CA TYR A 644 -38.93 3.93 20.89
C TYR A 644 -37.91 4.04 19.76
N PHE A 645 -37.88 5.22 19.14
CA PHE A 645 -36.86 5.62 18.18
C PHE A 645 -36.55 7.12 18.27
N TYR A 646 -35.35 7.50 17.85
CA TYR A 646 -35.01 8.90 17.62
C TYR A 646 -35.17 9.29 16.16
N LEU A 647 -35.65 10.52 15.94
CA LEU A 647 -35.58 11.22 14.67
C LEU A 647 -34.68 12.45 14.80
N ASP A 648 -33.76 12.61 13.85
CA ASP A 648 -32.89 13.78 13.76
C ASP A 648 -32.56 14.11 12.29
N GLY A 649 -32.52 15.38 11.95
CA GLY A 649 -32.34 15.87 10.58
C GLY A 649 -31.64 17.21 10.57
N ASN A 650 -31.15 17.64 9.41
CA ASN A 650 -30.23 18.79 9.33
C ASN A 650 -30.71 20.09 10.02
N ALA A 651 -32.02 20.31 10.11
CA ALA A 651 -32.62 21.48 10.75
C ALA A 651 -33.50 21.14 11.96
N THR A 652 -33.46 19.89 12.42
CA THR A 652 -34.06 19.42 13.66
C THR A 652 -32.94 19.02 14.62
N LEU A 653 -33.34 18.40 15.72
CA LEU A 653 -32.49 17.93 16.81
C LEU A 653 -33.08 16.62 17.32
N PRO A 654 -32.28 15.76 18.00
CA PRO A 654 -32.74 14.47 18.48
C PRO A 654 -34.05 14.56 19.24
N THR A 655 -35.08 13.91 18.72
CA THR A 655 -36.42 13.83 19.33
C THR A 655 -36.78 12.36 19.51
N LEU A 656 -37.09 11.97 20.75
CA LEU A 656 -37.49 10.62 21.11
C LEU A 656 -39.01 10.47 20.88
N ILE A 657 -39.37 9.46 20.11
CA ILE A 657 -40.73 9.22 19.64
C ILE A 657 -41.06 7.75 19.92
N ASP A 658 -42.30 7.47 20.33
CA ASP A 658 -42.74 6.09 20.47
C ASP A 658 -43.20 5.49 19.12
N MET A 659 -43.36 4.16 19.05
CA MET A 659 -43.78 3.51 17.80
C MET A 659 -45.20 3.87 17.32
N SER A 660 -45.98 4.62 18.12
CA SER A 660 -47.28 5.18 17.68
C SER A 660 -47.14 6.54 17.00
N GLY A 661 -45.96 7.18 17.11
CA GLY A 661 -45.66 8.49 16.55
C GLY A 661 -45.80 9.64 17.53
N GLU A 662 -46.08 9.38 18.81
CA GLU A 662 -46.18 10.40 19.85
C GLU A 662 -44.79 10.83 20.35
N ILE A 663 -44.61 12.14 20.55
CA ILE A 663 -43.35 12.70 21.09
C ILE A 663 -43.26 12.36 22.59
N VAL A 664 -42.16 11.72 22.99
CA VAL A 664 -41.90 11.27 24.37
C VAL A 664 -41.00 12.25 25.13
N ASP A 665 -39.86 12.58 24.55
CA ASP A 665 -38.84 13.50 25.09
C ASP A 665 -37.99 14.02 23.93
N GLY A 666 -37.02 14.87 24.20
CA GLY A 666 -36.05 15.24 23.19
C GLY A 666 -35.12 16.35 23.65
N PHE A 667 -34.23 16.71 22.74
CA PHE A 667 -33.18 17.66 23.02
C PHE A 667 -33.71 19.06 23.37
N TYR A 668 -34.98 19.37 23.09
CA TYR A 668 -35.64 20.62 23.48
C TYR A 668 -35.82 20.76 25.00
N ASN A 669 -35.72 19.66 25.74
CA ASN A 669 -35.77 19.65 27.20
C ASN A 669 -34.40 19.84 27.86
N VAL A 670 -33.29 19.91 27.10
CA VAL A 670 -31.95 20.11 27.68
C VAL A 670 -31.88 21.44 28.43
N PRO A 671 -31.28 21.49 29.64
CA PRO A 671 -31.19 22.72 30.41
C PRO A 671 -30.41 23.82 29.70
N LYS A 672 -30.82 25.08 29.93
CA LYS A 672 -30.18 26.25 29.30
C LYS A 672 -28.71 26.44 29.68
N GLU A 673 -28.31 25.92 30.83
CA GLU A 673 -26.93 25.90 31.33
C GLU A 673 -26.05 24.87 30.60
N VAL A 674 -26.67 23.89 29.94
CA VAL A 674 -26.00 22.89 29.10
C VAL A 674 -26.02 23.32 27.64
N GLU A 675 -27.12 23.92 27.17
CA GLU A 675 -27.27 24.40 25.81
C GLU A 675 -28.00 25.76 25.74
N ASP A 676 -27.38 26.75 25.10
CA ASP A 676 -27.98 28.09 25.00
C ASP A 676 -29.10 28.15 23.95
N TRP A 677 -30.35 28.02 24.42
CA TRP A 677 -31.55 28.09 23.59
C TRP A 677 -31.89 29.47 23.03
N SER A 678 -31.16 30.53 23.40
CA SER A 678 -31.34 31.85 22.79
C SER A 678 -30.78 31.94 21.37
N VAL A 679 -29.90 31.00 20.99
CA VAL A 679 -29.35 30.89 19.64
C VAL A 679 -30.31 30.11 18.74
N SER A 680 -30.63 30.66 17.57
CA SER A 680 -31.53 30.03 16.60
C SER A 680 -31.04 28.63 16.19
N ILE A 681 -31.96 27.67 16.02
CA ILE A 681 -31.70 26.34 15.47
C ILE A 681 -31.01 26.42 14.10
N SER A 682 -31.29 27.47 13.31
CA SER A 682 -30.59 27.70 12.03
C SER A 682 -29.08 27.89 12.17
N SER A 683 -28.62 28.33 13.35
CA SER A 683 -27.20 28.48 13.70
C SER A 683 -26.61 27.22 14.34
N LYS A 684 -27.42 26.17 14.51
CA LYS A 684 -27.06 24.86 15.08
C LYS A 684 -27.37 23.73 14.09
N GLN A 685 -27.28 23.99 12.78
CA GLN A 685 -27.64 22.97 11.78
C GLN A 685 -26.55 21.91 11.60
N GLY A 686 -26.99 20.71 11.22
CA GLY A 686 -26.12 19.56 10.96
C GLY A 686 -26.04 18.55 12.10
N HIS A 687 -27.11 18.44 12.89
CA HIS A 687 -27.34 17.33 13.79
C HIS A 687 -28.01 16.21 13.01
N ASN A 688 -27.30 15.11 12.75
CA ASN A 688 -27.90 13.94 12.13
C ASN A 688 -26.99 12.72 12.27
N GLY A 689 -26.67 12.41 13.52
CA GLY A 689 -25.95 11.22 13.91
C GLY A 689 -25.88 11.17 15.42
N LEU A 690 -26.36 10.07 15.99
CA LEU A 690 -26.32 9.87 17.43
C LEU A 690 -26.06 8.41 17.76
N ILE A 691 -25.64 8.19 18.98
CA ILE A 691 -25.54 6.86 19.59
C ILE A 691 -25.69 6.99 21.10
N GLU A 692 -26.47 6.08 21.67
CA GLU A 692 -26.47 5.82 23.11
C GLU A 692 -25.48 4.71 23.44
N PHE A 693 -24.79 4.83 24.56
CA PHE A 693 -24.03 3.71 25.09
C PHE A 693 -24.03 3.74 26.62
N GLU A 694 -23.80 2.57 27.20
CA GLU A 694 -23.74 2.39 28.65
C GLU A 694 -22.37 1.84 29.01
N MET A 695 -21.80 2.32 30.10
CA MET A 695 -20.51 1.86 30.58
C MET A 695 -20.40 2.03 32.08
N GLY A 696 -20.02 0.97 32.80
CA GLY A 696 -19.89 1.02 34.26
C GLY A 696 -21.21 1.34 34.99
N GLY A 697 -22.36 1.00 34.39
CA GLY A 697 -23.69 1.30 34.91
C GLY A 697 -24.12 2.76 34.75
N GLU A 698 -23.41 3.55 33.95
CA GLU A 698 -23.75 4.93 33.61
C GLU A 698 -24.16 5.06 32.13
N HIS A 699 -25.02 6.03 31.82
CA HIS A 699 -25.64 6.18 30.51
C HIS A 699 -25.12 7.44 29.81
N PHE A 700 -24.66 7.28 28.57
CA PHE A 700 -24.03 8.31 27.78
C PHE A 700 -24.73 8.49 26.43
N PHE A 701 -24.66 9.73 25.94
CA PHE A 701 -25.25 10.13 24.67
C PHE A 701 -24.20 10.88 23.87
N LEU A 702 -23.91 10.43 22.66
CA LEU A 702 -23.00 11.09 21.74
C LEU A 702 -23.78 11.48 20.49
N MET A 703 -23.70 12.74 20.10
CA MET A 703 -24.35 13.23 18.89
C MET A 703 -23.43 14.12 18.06
N ALA A 704 -23.72 14.22 16.77
CA ALA A 704 -23.19 15.26 15.90
C ALA A 704 -23.59 16.63 16.47
N TYR A 705 -22.60 17.42 16.88
CA TYR A 705 -22.81 18.79 17.36
C TYR A 705 -22.90 19.76 16.20
N MET A 706 -22.08 19.56 15.16
CA MET A 706 -22.17 20.30 13.90
C MET A 706 -21.73 19.42 12.74
N ASN A 707 -22.33 19.66 11.58
CA ASN A 707 -21.89 19.12 10.28
C ASN A 707 -21.82 20.22 9.20
N THR A 708 -21.61 21.44 9.66
CA THR A 708 -21.57 22.63 8.82
C THR A 708 -20.48 23.57 9.33
N ALA A 709 -20.37 24.75 8.73
CA ALA A 709 -19.35 25.75 9.04
C ALA A 709 -19.55 26.51 10.37
N GLY A 710 -20.38 26.02 11.29
CA GLY A 710 -20.51 26.63 12.61
C GLY A 710 -19.28 26.37 13.50
N SER A 711 -19.35 26.69 14.80
CA SER A 711 -18.17 26.68 15.68
C SER A 711 -18.35 25.74 16.89
N PRO A 712 -17.52 24.69 17.05
CA PRO A 712 -16.50 24.21 16.10
C PRO A 712 -17.11 23.40 14.93
N ALA A 713 -16.59 23.61 13.73
CA ALA A 713 -17.13 23.07 12.49
C ALA A 713 -16.95 21.56 12.38
N SER A 714 -17.98 20.82 11.97
CA SER A 714 -17.94 19.35 11.85
C SER A 714 -17.40 18.67 13.12
N SER A 715 -18.19 18.67 14.19
CA SER A 715 -17.81 18.20 15.54
C SER A 715 -18.95 17.41 16.19
N PHE A 716 -18.63 16.75 17.29
CA PHE A 716 -19.54 15.91 18.08
C PHE A 716 -19.56 16.38 19.52
N ARG A 717 -20.62 16.06 20.26
CA ARG A 717 -20.71 16.36 21.69
C ARG A 717 -21.11 15.12 22.47
N LEU A 718 -20.31 14.81 23.49
CA LEU A 718 -20.54 13.74 24.43
C LEU A 718 -21.25 14.28 25.68
N PHE A 719 -22.29 13.57 26.08
CA PHE A 719 -23.12 13.87 27.23
C PHE A 719 -23.24 12.65 28.15
N LYS A 720 -23.66 12.93 29.38
CA LYS A 720 -24.03 11.93 30.39
C LYS A 720 -25.43 12.22 30.91
N TRP A 721 -26.29 11.20 30.98
CA TRP A 721 -27.56 11.30 31.70
C TRP A 721 -27.38 11.15 33.22
N ALA A 722 -28.32 11.72 33.97
CA ALA A 722 -28.32 11.59 35.42
C ALA A 722 -28.54 10.14 35.88
N ASN A 723 -29.38 9.38 35.18
CA ASN A 723 -29.80 8.03 35.56
C ASN A 723 -30.37 7.25 34.35
N ALA A 724 -30.81 6.00 34.60
CA ALA A 724 -31.33 5.07 33.60
C ALA A 724 -32.64 5.50 32.91
N ASN A 725 -33.34 6.52 33.42
CA ASN A 725 -34.54 7.04 32.76
C ASN A 725 -34.19 7.90 31.52
N LYS A 726 -32.92 8.29 31.35
CA LYS A 726 -32.41 9.00 30.16
C LYS A 726 -33.17 10.29 29.80
N GLU A 727 -33.70 10.99 30.80
CA GLU A 727 -34.46 12.24 30.59
C GLU A 727 -33.52 13.39 30.18
N PHE A 728 -33.83 14.08 29.07
CA PHE A 728 -32.99 15.18 28.55
C PHE A 728 -32.89 16.38 29.50
N LYS A 729 -33.91 16.60 30.35
CA LYS A 729 -33.92 17.67 31.35
C LYS A 729 -32.79 17.57 32.40
N ASP A 730 -32.22 16.38 32.58
CA ASP A 730 -31.18 16.12 33.59
C ASP A 730 -29.83 15.74 32.96
N ILE A 731 -29.68 15.95 31.65
CA ILE A 731 -28.45 15.62 30.91
C ILE A 731 -27.33 16.62 31.20
N GLN A 732 -26.08 16.16 31.20
CA GLN A 732 -24.89 16.97 31.42
C GLN A 732 -23.95 16.87 30.21
N SER A 733 -23.38 18.00 29.78
CA SER A 733 -22.33 17.97 28.74
C SER A 733 -20.99 17.60 29.36
N LEU A 734 -20.25 16.72 28.68
CA LEU A 734 -18.87 16.39 29.02
C LEU A 734 -17.89 17.15 28.12
N TRP A 735 -17.83 16.81 26.82
CA TRP A 735 -16.89 17.43 25.87
C TRP A 735 -17.50 17.62 24.48
N ILE A 736 -16.97 18.60 23.76
CA ILE A 736 -17.09 18.72 22.29
C ILE A 736 -15.79 18.17 21.68
N LEU A 737 -15.90 17.28 20.70
CA LEU A 737 -14.77 16.58 20.08
C LEU A 737 -14.95 16.45 18.55
N PRO A 738 -13.93 16.74 17.73
CA PRO A 738 -12.70 17.44 18.11
C PRO A 738 -13.01 18.86 18.58
N ALA A 739 -12.31 19.38 19.59
CA ALA A 739 -12.59 20.73 20.11
C ALA A 739 -12.37 21.85 19.07
N ASN A 740 -11.46 21.64 18.12
CA ASN A 740 -11.23 22.54 16.97
C ASN A 740 -12.09 22.21 15.74
N GLY A 741 -12.89 21.14 15.80
CA GLY A 741 -13.65 20.64 14.67
C GLY A 741 -12.82 19.83 13.66
N MET A 742 -13.49 19.25 12.66
CA MET A 742 -12.88 18.48 11.57
C MET A 742 -12.73 19.30 10.28
N GLY A 743 -13.53 20.35 10.11
CA GLY A 743 -13.51 21.20 8.91
C GLY A 743 -14.87 21.85 8.65
N ALA A 744 -14.92 22.76 7.67
CA ALA A 744 -16.13 23.52 7.35
C ALA A 744 -16.71 23.20 5.95
N ALA A 745 -16.25 22.13 5.31
CA ALA A 745 -16.73 21.73 3.99
C ALA A 745 -18.20 21.29 4.07
N SER A 746 -19.09 22.02 3.41
CA SER A 746 -20.52 21.70 3.38
C SER A 746 -20.81 20.62 2.34
N ASN A 747 -21.68 19.67 2.68
CA ASN A 747 -22.12 18.61 1.78
C ASN A 747 -23.64 18.41 1.85
N ALA A 748 -24.28 18.00 0.76
CA ALA A 748 -25.75 17.97 0.67
C ALA A 748 -26.42 16.77 1.38
N TYR A 749 -25.65 15.72 1.64
CA TYR A 749 -26.13 14.47 2.23
C TYR A 749 -25.91 14.40 3.75
N ARG A 750 -25.21 15.42 4.30
CA ARG A 750 -25.10 15.74 5.71
C ARG A 750 -24.59 14.58 6.56
N THR A 751 -23.67 13.72 6.13
CA THR A 751 -23.19 12.64 7.02
C THR A 751 -22.32 13.18 8.15
N ALA A 752 -22.75 13.06 9.40
CA ALA A 752 -21.92 13.18 10.60
C ALA A 752 -22.35 12.09 11.58
N VAL A 753 -21.66 10.95 11.58
CA VAL A 753 -22.09 9.74 12.30
C VAL A 753 -21.05 9.29 13.32
N PRO A 754 -21.47 9.05 14.57
CA PRO A 754 -20.64 8.37 15.56
C PRO A 754 -20.89 6.85 15.56
N SER A 755 -19.91 6.10 16.05
CA SER A 755 -20.07 4.70 16.48
C SER A 755 -19.20 4.47 17.73
N VAL A 756 -19.57 3.53 18.59
CA VAL A 756 -18.90 3.31 19.88
C VAL A 756 -18.77 1.82 20.13
N GLU A 757 -17.57 1.38 20.52
CA GLU A 757 -17.32 0.05 21.08
C GLU A 757 -16.97 0.18 22.55
N VAL A 758 -17.69 -0.54 23.42
CA VAL A 758 -17.50 -0.49 24.87
C VAL A 758 -16.75 -1.74 25.35
N ASP A 759 -15.61 -1.52 25.98
CA ASP A 759 -14.94 -2.49 26.84
C ASP A 759 -15.39 -2.27 28.29
N GLU A 760 -16.43 -3.00 28.68
CA GLU A 760 -17.03 -2.90 30.01
C GLU A 760 -16.05 -3.33 31.12
N VAL A 761 -15.12 -4.24 30.82
CA VAL A 761 -14.15 -4.75 31.80
C VAL A 761 -13.14 -3.66 32.17
N ASN A 762 -12.64 -2.94 31.17
CA ASN A 762 -11.65 -1.88 31.38
C ASN A 762 -12.28 -0.50 31.56
N LYS A 763 -13.61 -0.39 31.43
CA LYS A 763 -14.39 0.85 31.47
C LYS A 763 -13.87 1.87 30.46
N VAL A 764 -13.62 1.38 29.25
CA VAL A 764 -13.16 2.17 28.11
C VAL A 764 -14.19 2.08 27.00
N ALA A 765 -14.57 3.23 26.45
CA ALA A 765 -15.35 3.33 25.22
C ALA A 765 -14.45 3.90 24.13
N THR A 766 -14.31 3.15 23.03
CA THR A 766 -13.65 3.63 21.82
C THR A 766 -14.70 4.30 20.95
N ILE A 767 -14.51 5.60 20.71
CA ILE A 767 -15.43 6.46 19.98
C ILE A 767 -14.88 6.67 18.57
N TYR A 768 -15.66 6.27 17.56
CA TYR A 768 -15.37 6.40 16.15
C TYR A 768 -16.21 7.52 15.55
N LEU A 769 -15.57 8.47 14.88
CA LEU A 769 -16.23 9.65 14.33
C LEU A 769 -16.02 9.71 12.81
N TYR A 770 -17.07 10.04 12.06
CA TYR A 770 -16.97 10.35 10.65
C TYR A 770 -17.86 11.54 10.30
N THR A 771 -17.28 12.52 9.61
CA THR A 771 -18.02 13.60 8.97
C THR A 771 -17.65 13.66 7.50
N GLY A 772 -18.66 13.57 6.63
CA GLY A 772 -18.51 13.70 5.18
C GLY A 772 -17.67 14.93 4.84
N GLU A 773 -16.69 14.72 3.98
CA GLU A 773 -15.77 15.71 3.40
C GLU A 773 -14.86 16.43 4.38
N ASN A 774 -14.98 16.16 5.68
CA ASN A 774 -14.27 16.87 6.73
C ASN A 774 -13.35 15.98 7.54
N GLY A 775 -13.64 14.68 7.66
CA GLY A 775 -12.68 13.76 8.26
C GLY A 775 -13.28 12.57 8.98
N TYR A 776 -12.41 11.77 9.58
CA TYR A 776 -12.71 10.62 10.42
C TYR A 776 -11.63 10.47 11.51
N GLY A 777 -11.97 9.92 12.67
CA GLY A 777 -11.03 9.82 13.78
C GLY A 777 -11.51 8.92 14.91
N VAL A 778 -10.62 8.66 15.85
CA VAL A 778 -10.87 7.79 17.02
C VAL A 778 -10.46 8.49 18.31
N TYR A 779 -11.32 8.36 19.32
CA TYR A 779 -11.12 8.86 20.67
C TYR A 779 -11.33 7.74 21.68
N GLU A 780 -10.65 7.82 22.80
CA GLU A 780 -10.84 6.93 23.95
C GLU A 780 -11.50 7.72 25.08
N PHE A 781 -12.71 7.30 25.45
CA PHE A 781 -13.38 7.77 26.66
C PHE A 781 -13.22 6.72 27.76
N LYS A 782 -12.84 7.14 28.97
CA LYS A 782 -12.60 6.23 30.09
C LYS A 782 -13.24 6.73 31.38
N ILE A 783 -13.80 5.78 32.14
CA ILE A 783 -14.21 6.00 33.53
C ILE A 783 -13.10 5.45 34.45
N ASN A 784 -12.31 6.34 35.02
CA ASN A 784 -11.33 6.00 36.04
C ASN A 784 -12.08 5.88 37.37
N GLU A 785 -12.10 4.70 37.97
CA GLU A 785 -12.79 4.50 39.24
C GLU A 785 -12.27 5.47 40.32
N GLY A 786 -13.18 6.20 40.96
CA GLY A 786 -12.93 6.70 42.30
C GLY A 786 -12.96 5.52 43.27
N SER A 787 -11.99 5.43 44.17
CA SER A 787 -12.05 4.52 45.31
C SER A 787 -13.27 4.86 46.16
N ASP A 788 -14.40 4.19 45.94
CA ASP A 788 -15.32 3.74 46.99
C ASP A 788 -16.61 3.16 46.38
N VAL A 789 -16.94 1.96 46.89
CA VAL A 789 -18.22 1.22 46.84
C VAL A 789 -18.33 0.09 45.81
N LYS A 790 -18.47 -1.11 46.40
CA LYS A 790 -18.43 -2.47 45.87
C LYS A 790 -19.49 -2.80 44.81
N ASN A 791 -19.09 -3.65 43.86
CA ASN A 791 -19.94 -4.47 42.98
C ASN A 791 -21.16 -5.05 43.71
N VAL A 792 -22.36 -4.81 43.20
CA VAL A 792 -23.62 -5.40 43.69
C VAL A 792 -24.05 -6.64 42.88
N ASN A 793 -23.24 -7.08 41.91
CA ASN A 793 -23.56 -8.19 41.01
C ASN A 793 -22.69 -9.43 41.22
N ASP A 794 -22.21 -9.68 42.44
CA ASP A 794 -21.65 -11.00 42.77
C ASP A 794 -22.77 -11.96 43.18
N ASN A 795 -23.32 -12.69 42.20
CA ASN A 795 -24.31 -13.74 42.40
C ASN A 795 -23.79 -14.96 43.18
N SER A 796 -22.53 -14.96 43.63
CA SER A 796 -21.98 -16.01 44.50
C SER A 796 -22.27 -15.80 45.99
N ILE A 797 -22.72 -14.61 46.40
CA ILE A 797 -22.95 -14.25 47.81
C ILE A 797 -24.10 -15.05 48.43
N VAL A 798 -25.23 -15.22 47.74
CA VAL A 798 -26.34 -16.12 48.14
C VAL A 798 -26.88 -16.77 46.87
N LYS A 799 -27.05 -18.09 46.83
CA LYS A 799 -27.67 -18.77 45.68
C LYS A 799 -29.14 -19.06 45.97
N ILE A 800 -30.00 -18.87 44.96
CA ILE A 800 -31.43 -19.10 45.07
C ILE A 800 -31.85 -20.27 44.18
N ASN A 801 -32.42 -21.31 44.78
CA ASN A 801 -33.04 -22.44 44.09
C ASN A 801 -34.56 -22.36 44.20
N VAL A 802 -35.25 -22.38 43.07
CA VAL A 802 -36.72 -22.33 43.02
C VAL A 802 -37.28 -23.74 43.05
N ASN A 803 -38.16 -24.02 44.01
CA ASN A 803 -38.95 -25.25 44.06
C ASN A 803 -40.43 -24.89 44.16
N GLU A 804 -41.18 -25.11 43.08
CA GLU A 804 -42.55 -24.63 42.92
C GLU A 804 -42.64 -23.13 43.24
N LYS A 805 -43.37 -22.73 44.29
CA LYS A 805 -43.52 -21.35 44.76
C LYS A 805 -42.54 -20.96 45.87
N THR A 806 -41.58 -21.82 46.17
CA THR A 806 -40.60 -21.63 47.26
C THR A 806 -39.25 -21.22 46.70
N LEU A 807 -38.71 -20.10 47.19
CA LEU A 807 -37.36 -19.62 46.91
C LEU A 807 -36.45 -20.10 48.05
N ASN A 808 -35.57 -21.06 47.78
CA ASN A 808 -34.65 -21.63 48.77
C ASN A 808 -33.27 -20.97 48.65
N PHE A 809 -32.72 -20.51 49.75
CA PHE A 809 -31.37 -19.95 49.85
C PHE A 809 -30.37 -21.07 50.22
N ASP A 810 -29.19 -21.05 49.63
CA ASP A 810 -28.12 -22.01 49.93
C ASP A 810 -27.55 -21.90 51.36
N LYS A 811 -27.81 -20.78 52.03
CA LYS A 811 -27.54 -20.53 53.46
C LYS A 811 -28.64 -19.67 54.09
N GLN A 812 -28.70 -19.65 55.42
CA GLN A 812 -29.63 -18.77 56.13
C GLN A 812 -29.26 -17.30 55.91
N VAL A 813 -30.23 -16.47 55.54
CA VAL A 813 -30.03 -15.03 55.31
C VAL A 813 -30.61 -14.20 56.45
N ALA A 814 -29.95 -13.10 56.81
CA ALA A 814 -30.39 -12.22 57.88
C ALA A 814 -31.66 -11.45 57.51
N ASN A 815 -31.76 -10.98 56.26
CA ASN A 815 -32.94 -10.33 55.72
C ASN A 815 -33.17 -10.75 54.26
N VAL A 816 -34.43 -10.88 53.85
CA VAL A 816 -34.80 -11.00 52.44
C VAL A 816 -36.05 -10.19 52.14
N THR A 817 -36.05 -9.55 50.98
CA THR A 817 -37.19 -8.80 50.44
C THR A 817 -37.42 -9.24 48.99
N VAL A 818 -38.63 -9.66 48.67
CA VAL A 818 -39.04 -10.11 47.33
C VAL A 818 -40.05 -9.13 46.77
N TYR A 819 -39.80 -8.64 45.57
CA TYR A 819 -40.69 -7.78 44.82
C TYR A 819 -41.18 -8.51 43.56
N SER A 820 -42.44 -8.30 43.17
CA SER A 820 -42.89 -8.67 41.82
C SER A 820 -42.19 -7.80 40.77
N ILE A 821 -42.24 -8.20 39.49
CA ILE A 821 -41.71 -7.37 38.40
C ILE A 821 -42.40 -6.00 38.27
N ALA A 822 -43.62 -5.85 38.80
CA ALA A 822 -44.32 -4.58 38.92
C ALA A 822 -43.85 -3.72 40.12
N GLY A 823 -42.78 -4.14 40.81
CA GLY A 823 -42.21 -3.44 41.96
C GLY A 823 -43.02 -3.57 43.26
N GLN A 824 -44.10 -4.37 43.26
CA GLN A 824 -44.91 -4.57 44.47
C GLN A 824 -44.16 -5.48 45.45
N LEU A 825 -44.14 -5.10 46.73
CA LEU A 825 -43.55 -5.90 47.79
C LEU A 825 -44.41 -7.15 48.05
N GLU A 826 -43.83 -8.32 47.83
CA GLU A 826 -44.52 -9.61 47.96
C GLU A 826 -44.15 -10.32 49.26
N VAL A 827 -42.87 -10.32 49.61
CA VAL A 827 -42.38 -10.99 50.82
C VAL A 827 -41.30 -10.15 51.48
N LYS A 828 -41.35 -10.07 52.81
CA LYS A 828 -40.27 -9.54 53.63
C LYS A 828 -40.07 -10.45 54.84
N ALA A 829 -38.89 -11.02 54.98
CA ALA A 829 -38.58 -11.98 56.04
C ALA A 829 -37.17 -11.78 56.61
N LYS A 830 -36.92 -12.34 57.80
CA LYS A 830 -35.64 -12.27 58.50
C LYS A 830 -35.24 -13.63 59.04
N ASN A 831 -33.94 -13.94 59.05
CA ASN A 831 -33.37 -15.20 59.56
C ASN A 831 -34.00 -16.45 58.93
N VAL A 832 -34.10 -16.48 57.60
CA VAL A 832 -34.79 -17.56 56.87
C VAL A 832 -33.85 -18.27 55.90
N ASN A 833 -34.14 -19.55 55.63
CA ASN A 833 -33.49 -20.34 54.56
C ASN A 833 -34.36 -20.44 53.31
N ALA A 834 -35.63 -20.02 53.38
CA ALA A 834 -36.52 -20.00 52.24
C ALA A 834 -37.68 -19.02 52.44
N VAL A 835 -38.32 -18.61 51.35
CA VAL A 835 -39.56 -17.82 51.34
C VAL A 835 -40.51 -18.29 50.25
N ASN A 836 -41.82 -18.15 50.48
CA ASN A 836 -42.85 -18.51 49.50
C ASN A 836 -43.40 -17.26 48.81
N VAL A 837 -43.58 -17.32 47.50
CA VAL A 837 -44.28 -16.28 46.71
C VAL A 837 -45.70 -16.73 46.39
N ALA A 838 -46.63 -15.77 46.23
CA ALA A 838 -48.05 -16.09 46.06
C ALA A 838 -48.36 -16.73 44.69
N ASN A 839 -47.69 -16.27 43.63
CA ASN A 839 -47.98 -16.62 42.25
C ASN A 839 -46.73 -17.14 41.50
N LYS A 840 -46.97 -17.75 40.33
CA LYS A 840 -45.90 -18.02 39.36
C LYS A 840 -45.61 -16.70 38.64
N GLY A 841 -44.35 -16.40 38.36
CA GLY A 841 -43.96 -15.11 37.80
C GLY A 841 -42.48 -14.78 38.01
N ILE A 842 -42.12 -13.56 37.60
CA ILE A 842 -40.76 -13.03 37.75
C ILE A 842 -40.70 -12.16 39.00
N TYR A 843 -39.68 -12.40 39.82
CA TYR A 843 -39.46 -11.71 41.09
C TYR A 843 -38.06 -11.11 41.17
N LEU A 844 -37.93 -9.95 41.82
CA LEU A 844 -36.66 -9.39 42.26
C LEU A 844 -36.46 -9.73 43.74
N VAL A 845 -35.41 -10.48 44.05
CA VAL A 845 -35.13 -10.97 45.40
C VAL A 845 -33.87 -10.31 45.92
N LYS A 846 -34.02 -9.41 46.89
CA LYS A 846 -32.91 -8.79 47.63
C LYS A 846 -32.64 -9.57 48.91
N ALA A 847 -31.50 -10.24 49.01
CA ALA A 847 -31.11 -11.04 50.18
C ALA A 847 -29.84 -10.45 50.84
N THR A 848 -29.78 -10.46 52.17
CA THR A 848 -28.66 -9.95 52.96
C THR A 848 -28.17 -11.02 53.93
N THR A 849 -26.88 -11.33 53.94
CA THR A 849 -26.25 -12.30 54.85
C THR A 849 -26.14 -11.75 56.28
N HIS A 850 -25.81 -12.59 57.26
CA HIS A 850 -25.53 -12.15 58.64
C HIS A 850 -24.25 -11.32 58.76
N GLU A 851 -23.33 -11.41 57.78
CA GLU A 851 -22.17 -10.51 57.69
C GLU A 851 -22.50 -9.14 57.05
N GLY A 852 -23.76 -8.91 56.63
CA GLY A 852 -24.22 -7.63 56.07
C GLY A 852 -24.06 -7.47 54.56
N GLU A 853 -23.59 -8.51 53.86
CA GLU A 853 -23.45 -8.50 52.40
C GLU A 853 -24.82 -8.66 51.75
N THR A 854 -25.10 -7.90 50.69
CA THR A 854 -26.42 -7.88 50.04
C THR A 854 -26.30 -8.19 48.56
N VAL A 855 -27.19 -9.06 48.06
CA VAL A 855 -27.30 -9.43 46.65
C VAL A 855 -28.73 -9.25 46.16
N VAL A 856 -28.91 -9.02 44.86
CA VAL A 856 -30.23 -8.93 44.21
C VAL A 856 -30.29 -9.92 43.04
N HIS A 857 -31.26 -10.84 43.08
CA HIS A 857 -31.50 -11.80 41.99
C HIS A 857 -32.81 -11.50 41.26
N LYS A 858 -32.81 -11.61 39.93
CA LYS A 858 -34.03 -11.81 39.16
C LYS A 858 -34.32 -13.32 39.10
N VAL A 859 -35.43 -13.75 39.67
CA VAL A 859 -35.79 -15.17 39.81
C VAL A 859 -37.11 -15.44 39.11
N ILE A 860 -37.16 -16.53 38.33
CA ILE A 860 -38.37 -16.97 37.63
C ILE A 860 -38.98 -18.16 38.37
N VAL A 861 -40.22 -18.00 38.82
CA VAL A 861 -41.02 -19.02 39.50
C VAL A 861 -42.01 -19.59 38.49
N LYS A 862 -41.72 -20.80 37.99
CA LYS A 862 -42.45 -21.44 36.89
C LYS A 862 -43.71 -22.19 37.30
#